data_AF-A0A921RBL2-F1
#
_entry.id   AF-A0A921RBL2-F1
#
_cell.length_a   1.000
_cell.length_b   1.000
_cell.length_c   1.000
_cell.angle_alpha   90.00
_cell.angle_beta   90.00
_cell.angle_gamma   90.00
#
_symmetry.space_group_name_H-M   'P 1'
#
loop_
_entity.id
_entity.type
_entity.pdbx_description
1 polymer ?
#
loop_
_entity_poly.entity_id
_entity_poly.type
_entity_poly.pdbx_seq_one_letter_code
_entity_poly.pdbx_strand_id
1 'polypeptide(L)'
;MKIQENMLGYYGQRDYVCIAAPAHGGGADHRPLCSVLVGCTSFGGPFRHNLRLHRFRVAQSGRVIGQSDDLLEPLFGVSPSDVPSIGHADDGQTEFDDAMAALGPDGKHLYIICVHRPVLSSDVASCGGGRATEIVVFPPKVFRVDTGDMSLSPMRPLPFTRASYEAISAHGALWVPVVLLTKAVENCPSEWRLFIYRLVEVDDDDGSWVEVTSADFQYELSRGFRYGGTLIQGYAVISDRFILLSFIDSTFFCFDCANGTLAPVTTEESSSSTLLLHQYVPISGKGVHFEGAIYFIRGTKLFAYRYSPLDPRPLAPPLEIDTIWPYDEEGYGFVVHLAGHILCAVWINMKRRCGCTTRHVLITTFNIGGHTHGTGCFIPSDVEVLHSTCRRIGMLRTEEPRPECYDFFCFLQEYPDTEPRFDPSVPSELGVFDGNHRVPDMLPTCRKFLSKKHGTLSLEECNVAIRSDFYFICQVDQRSLVYQVSISGGKLACNEKVLDALVCLDTVRPGDVGIDDPPEWFFVHHGSMLDVIPSLPYYNHYVVDVERKCYNIHKNKRSKLFFSAVFRVGQYTVALCDTLQDVYVLNQNNFQWRRQKTSSRSLDLSHKVKISGFVDLGDDAFMISDAETNNCFLFDLKRGEWFAVEPPRGYIFWQYAAGLLNGRSIFAEGFIYTCSAGGLIAFELIDKNDSYCLGQPIMLNSSWKYIFGERRFLSFDSVCKGEIDSSIVFCVVQGCPMAVPFTSRHHFAATTVHVKLQKTLRETKEPVSIDRVGVVCSSIDQNGRILTNYAFAL
;
A
#
# COMPACT_ATOMS: atom_id res chain seq x y z
N MET A 1 -21.54 37.92 4.96
CA MET A 1 -21.19 38.47 3.63
C MET A 1 -20.11 37.57 3.05
N LYS A 2 -20.53 36.42 2.49
CA LYS A 2 -20.33 36.06 1.07
C LYS A 2 -18.90 36.31 0.57
N ILE A 3 -18.08 35.25 0.62
CA ILE A 3 -17.22 34.67 -0.44
C ILE A 3 -16.61 33.44 0.25
N GLN A 4 -17.32 32.31 0.22
CA GLN A 4 -16.86 31.03 0.79
C GLN A 4 -17.16 29.85 -0.16
N GLU A 5 -17.33 30.14 -1.46
CA GLU A 5 -17.74 29.16 -2.48
C GLU A 5 -16.65 28.86 -3.55
N ASN A 6 -15.48 29.49 -3.53
CA ASN A 6 -14.53 29.38 -4.65
C ASN A 6 -13.35 28.40 -4.47
N MET A 7 -13.34 27.53 -3.45
CA MET A 7 -12.31 26.48 -3.27
C MET A 7 -12.79 25.08 -3.71
N LEU A 8 -14.00 24.95 -4.25
CA LEU A 8 -14.63 23.70 -4.67
C LEU A 8 -14.45 23.35 -6.17
N GLY A 9 -13.67 24.15 -6.93
CA GLY A 9 -13.73 24.11 -8.39
C GLY A 9 -12.68 23.29 -9.16
N TYR A 10 -11.75 22.56 -8.54
CA TYR A 10 -10.60 21.98 -9.27
C TYR A 10 -10.35 20.48 -9.15
N TYR A 11 -11.14 19.76 -8.35
CA TYR A 11 -11.52 18.41 -8.72
C TYR A 11 -12.74 18.58 -9.60
N GLY A 12 -12.83 17.92 -10.75
CA GLY A 12 -14.15 17.60 -11.28
C GLY A 12 -14.83 16.78 -10.18
N GLN A 13 -15.57 17.45 -9.29
CA GLN A 13 -16.42 16.80 -8.31
C GLN A 13 -17.45 16.03 -9.13
N ARG A 14 -17.16 14.77 -9.46
CA ARG A 14 -18.24 13.80 -9.55
C ARG A 14 -18.83 13.83 -8.15
N ASP A 15 -20.01 14.44 -7.99
CA ASP A 15 -20.76 14.36 -6.75
C ASP A 15 -21.18 12.89 -6.60
N TYR A 16 -20.32 12.11 -5.95
CA TYR A 16 -20.55 10.69 -5.64
C TYR A 16 -21.73 10.50 -4.67
N VAL A 17 -22.31 11.60 -4.21
CA VAL A 17 -23.51 11.67 -3.37
C VAL A 17 -24.54 12.50 -4.13
N CYS A 18 -25.40 11.81 -4.88
CA CYS A 18 -26.52 12.31 -5.71
C CYS A 18 -26.15 12.97 -7.05
N ILE A 19 -26.18 12.15 -8.12
CA ILE A 19 -26.75 12.59 -9.39
C ILE A 19 -28.11 11.89 -9.53
N ALA A 20 -29.17 12.58 -9.10
CA ALA A 20 -30.52 12.19 -9.48
C ALA A 20 -30.67 12.47 -10.99
N ALA A 21 -30.84 11.42 -11.79
CA ALA A 21 -31.32 11.60 -13.16
C ALA A 21 -32.68 12.33 -13.10
N PRO A 22 -32.96 13.30 -14.00
CA PRO A 22 -34.26 13.94 -14.04
C PRO A 22 -35.32 12.87 -14.25
N ALA A 23 -36.40 12.93 -13.46
CA ALA A 23 -37.65 12.29 -13.82
C ALA A 23 -38.19 12.99 -15.09
N HIS A 24 -37.58 12.71 -16.24
CA HIS A 24 -38.20 13.02 -17.52
C HIS A 24 -39.26 11.97 -17.77
N GLY A 25 -40.50 12.46 -17.86
CA GLY A 25 -41.72 11.69 -17.79
C GLY A 25 -41.76 10.53 -18.79
N GLY A 26 -42.23 9.39 -18.29
CA GLY A 26 -42.29 8.11 -18.97
C GLY A 26 -41.75 7.04 -18.03
N GLY A 27 -42.64 6.24 -17.42
CA GLY A 27 -42.33 5.33 -16.31
C GLY A 27 -41.02 4.58 -16.50
N ALA A 28 -40.02 4.89 -15.66
CA ALA A 28 -38.77 4.16 -15.62
C ALA A 28 -39.07 2.74 -15.15
N ASP A 29 -38.77 1.75 -15.98
CA ASP A 29 -38.96 0.35 -15.64
C ASP A 29 -38.08 0.01 -14.43
N HIS A 30 -38.71 -0.10 -13.25
CA HIS A 30 -38.04 -0.39 -11.97
C HIS A 30 -37.70 -1.88 -11.81
N ARG A 31 -37.91 -2.69 -12.86
CA ARG A 31 -37.57 -4.10 -12.85
C ARG A 31 -36.06 -4.27 -12.68
N PRO A 32 -35.60 -5.08 -11.71
CA PRO A 32 -34.18 -5.38 -11.55
C PRO A 32 -33.68 -6.13 -12.79
N LEU A 33 -32.55 -5.66 -13.34
CA LEU A 33 -31.82 -6.33 -14.40
C LEU A 33 -31.02 -7.50 -13.83
N CYS A 34 -30.36 -7.26 -12.70
CA CYS A 34 -29.44 -8.21 -12.09
C CYS A 34 -29.29 -7.93 -10.59
N SER A 35 -29.06 -9.00 -9.82
CA SER A 35 -28.64 -8.93 -8.43
C SER A 35 -27.13 -9.12 -8.32
N VAL A 36 -26.50 -8.36 -7.44
CA VAL A 36 -25.05 -8.44 -7.19
C VAL A 36 -24.82 -8.80 -5.73
N LEU A 37 -24.02 -9.84 -5.50
CA LEU A 37 -23.63 -10.37 -4.20
C LEU A 37 -22.27 -9.84 -3.79
N VAL A 38 -22.18 -9.40 -2.54
CA VAL A 38 -20.98 -8.91 -1.88
C VAL A 38 -20.65 -9.86 -0.73
N GLY A 39 -19.51 -10.55 -0.81
CA GLY A 39 -19.02 -11.45 0.24
C GLY A 39 -17.97 -10.76 1.11
N CYS A 40 -18.13 -10.78 2.43
CA CYS A 40 -17.16 -10.22 3.37
C CYS A 40 -16.91 -11.13 4.56
N THR A 41 -15.64 -11.28 4.98
CA THR A 41 -15.27 -11.95 6.22
C THR A 41 -14.84 -10.96 7.30
N SER A 42 -14.92 -11.36 8.57
CA SER A 42 -14.41 -10.62 9.72
C SER A 42 -13.57 -11.54 10.60
N PHE A 43 -12.29 -11.23 10.75
CA PHE A 43 -11.35 -11.93 11.63
C PHE A 43 -11.35 -11.35 13.06
N GLY A 44 -11.25 -12.21 14.08
CA GLY A 44 -10.98 -11.78 15.45
C GLY A 44 -12.15 -11.12 16.21
N GLY A 45 -13.39 -11.55 15.97
CA GLY A 45 -14.58 -11.09 16.69
C GLY A 45 -15.42 -12.24 17.26
N PRO A 46 -16.26 -12.01 18.28
CA PRO A 46 -17.06 -13.05 18.96
C PRO A 46 -18.27 -13.55 18.14
N PHE A 47 -18.24 -13.44 16.81
CA PHE A 47 -19.41 -13.65 15.96
C PHE A 47 -19.54 -15.11 15.53
N ARG A 48 -20.79 -15.64 15.54
CA ARG A 48 -21.08 -17.02 15.14
C ARG A 48 -20.94 -17.29 13.63
N HIS A 49 -20.87 -16.26 12.79
CA HIS A 49 -20.71 -16.39 11.34
C HIS A 49 -19.52 -15.55 10.89
N ASN A 50 -18.58 -16.17 10.18
CA ASN A 50 -17.32 -15.54 9.79
C ASN A 50 -17.33 -15.03 8.34
N LEU A 51 -18.23 -15.56 7.49
CA LEU A 51 -18.51 -15.03 6.15
C LEU A 51 -19.94 -14.50 6.11
N ARG A 52 -20.14 -13.32 5.52
CA ARG A 52 -21.45 -12.68 5.36
C ARG A 52 -21.69 -12.31 3.92
N LEU A 53 -22.90 -12.58 3.44
CA LEU A 53 -23.32 -12.23 2.08
C LEU A 53 -24.39 -11.14 2.14
N HIS A 54 -24.14 -10.10 1.35
CA HIS A 54 -25.06 -8.98 1.16
C HIS A 54 -25.42 -8.83 -0.30
N ARG A 55 -26.62 -8.32 -0.58
CA ARG A 55 -27.15 -8.12 -1.92
C ARG A 55 -27.53 -6.67 -2.18
N PHE A 56 -27.32 -6.24 -3.42
CA PHE A 56 -28.02 -5.11 -4.00
C PHE A 56 -28.51 -5.45 -5.40
N ARG A 57 -29.48 -4.68 -5.90
CA ARG A 57 -30.04 -4.85 -7.24
C ARG A 57 -29.70 -3.66 -8.11
N VAL A 58 -29.55 -3.90 -9.40
CA VAL A 58 -29.33 -2.85 -10.39
C VAL A 58 -30.45 -2.94 -11.43
N ALA A 59 -31.09 -1.80 -11.73
CA ALA A 59 -32.12 -1.70 -12.76
C ALA A 59 -31.49 -1.66 -14.16
N GLN A 60 -32.31 -1.86 -15.20
CA GLN A 60 -31.84 -1.84 -16.59
C GLN A 60 -31.20 -0.50 -17.01
N SER A 61 -31.57 0.60 -16.36
CA SER A 61 -30.96 1.92 -16.55
C SER A 61 -29.54 2.04 -15.98
N GLY A 62 -29.01 1.01 -15.33
CA GLY A 62 -27.77 1.07 -14.56
C GLY A 62 -27.96 1.68 -13.16
N ARG A 63 -29.17 2.12 -12.79
CA ARG A 63 -29.43 2.66 -11.45
C ARG A 63 -29.39 1.56 -10.39
N VAL A 64 -28.60 1.76 -9.34
CA VAL A 64 -28.62 0.91 -8.14
C VAL A 64 -29.92 1.16 -7.38
N ILE A 65 -30.66 0.09 -7.05
CA ILE A 65 -31.95 0.19 -6.35
C ILE A 65 -31.71 0.46 -4.86
N GLY A 66 -32.44 1.44 -4.32
CA GLY A 66 -32.33 1.93 -2.95
C GLY A 66 -31.72 3.35 -2.87
N GLN A 67 -31.65 3.91 -1.66
CA GLN A 67 -31.10 5.23 -1.38
C GLN A 67 -29.66 5.15 -0.86
N SER A 68 -28.89 6.22 -0.99
CA SER A 68 -27.62 6.28 -0.28
C SER A 68 -27.88 6.17 1.23
N ASP A 69 -27.02 5.45 1.92
CA ASP A 69 -27.11 5.07 3.35
C ASP A 69 -27.99 3.88 3.70
N ASP A 70 -28.78 3.29 2.79
CA ASP A 70 -29.44 2.07 3.23
C ASP A 70 -28.43 0.93 3.42
N LEU A 71 -28.77 0.04 4.34
CA LEU A 71 -28.08 -1.23 4.51
C LEU A 71 -28.23 -2.05 3.22
N LEU A 72 -27.17 -2.71 2.78
CA LEU A 72 -27.29 -3.75 1.77
C LEU A 72 -28.11 -4.91 2.33
N GLU A 73 -28.97 -5.49 1.50
CA GLU A 73 -29.87 -6.56 1.91
C GLU A 73 -29.05 -7.76 2.43
N PRO A 74 -29.13 -8.10 3.73
CA PRO A 74 -28.42 -9.26 4.25
C PRO A 74 -29.12 -10.54 3.77
N LEU A 75 -28.39 -11.46 3.15
CA LEU A 75 -28.97 -12.73 2.71
C LEU A 75 -28.78 -13.82 3.77
N PHE A 76 -27.53 -14.17 4.08
CA PHE A 76 -27.19 -15.14 5.11
C PHE A 76 -25.71 -15.04 5.50
N GLY A 77 -25.32 -15.78 6.53
CA GLY A 77 -23.92 -15.91 6.95
C GLY A 77 -23.51 -17.38 7.03
N VAL A 78 -22.24 -17.65 6.75
CA VAL A 78 -21.66 -19.00 6.82
C VAL A 78 -20.74 -19.07 8.03
N SER A 79 -20.92 -20.12 8.83
CA SER A 79 -20.08 -20.46 9.98
C SER A 79 -19.18 -21.65 9.63
N PRO A 80 -17.94 -21.71 10.17
CA PRO A 80 -17.15 -22.93 10.15
C PRO A 80 -17.90 -24.13 10.73
N SER A 81 -18.75 -23.94 11.73
CA SER A 81 -19.54 -25.02 12.35
C SER A 81 -20.60 -25.65 11.44
N ASP A 82 -20.87 -25.07 10.28
CA ASP A 82 -21.94 -25.55 9.37
C ASP A 82 -21.52 -26.81 8.58
N VAL A 83 -20.30 -27.32 8.80
CA VAL A 83 -19.80 -28.58 8.21
C VAL A 83 -19.66 -29.65 9.31
N PRO A 84 -20.26 -30.85 9.16
CA PRO A 84 -20.01 -31.98 10.04
C PRO A 84 -18.53 -32.39 9.93
N SER A 85 -17.76 -32.16 10.99
CA SER A 85 -16.34 -32.49 11.04
C SER A 85 -16.09 -33.98 10.81
N ILE A 86 -15.36 -34.34 9.75
CA ILE A 86 -14.83 -35.69 9.59
C ILE A 86 -13.58 -35.80 10.48
N GLY A 87 -13.72 -36.40 11.66
CA GLY A 87 -12.60 -36.89 12.47
C GLY A 87 -11.93 -35.93 13.46
N HIS A 88 -12.26 -34.63 13.46
CA HIS A 88 -11.80 -33.68 14.48
C HIS A 88 -12.98 -32.89 15.01
N ALA A 89 -13.32 -33.01 16.30
CA ALA A 89 -14.41 -32.24 16.89
C ALA A 89 -14.16 -30.73 16.69
N ASP A 90 -14.96 -30.06 15.86
CA ASP A 90 -14.90 -28.60 15.64
C ASP A 90 -15.46 -27.92 16.91
N ASP A 91 -14.57 -27.56 17.82
CA ASP A 91 -14.81 -27.04 19.16
C ASP A 91 -15.00 -25.51 19.19
N GLY A 92 -15.42 -24.91 18.07
CA GLY A 92 -15.65 -23.47 17.95
C GLY A 92 -14.34 -22.65 17.87
N GLN A 93 -13.24 -23.30 17.49
CA GLN A 93 -11.90 -22.70 17.40
C GLN A 93 -11.40 -22.52 15.96
N THR A 94 -12.28 -22.41 14.96
CA THR A 94 -11.88 -22.10 13.57
C THR A 94 -12.58 -20.86 13.04
N GLU A 95 -11.91 -20.09 12.19
CA GLU A 95 -12.46 -18.90 11.52
C GLU A 95 -12.11 -18.84 10.02
N PHE A 96 -12.97 -18.17 9.24
CA PHE A 96 -12.72 -17.98 7.80
C PHE A 96 -11.80 -16.79 7.59
N ASP A 97 -10.68 -17.04 6.91
CA ASP A 97 -9.69 -16.02 6.57
C ASP A 97 -10.08 -15.32 5.27
N ASP A 98 -10.52 -16.10 4.28
CA ASP A 98 -10.93 -15.62 2.96
C ASP A 98 -12.02 -16.53 2.35
N ALA A 99 -12.68 -16.05 1.30
CA ALA A 99 -13.68 -16.80 0.57
C ALA A 99 -13.70 -16.46 -0.93
N MET A 100 -13.98 -17.45 -1.76
CA MET A 100 -14.17 -17.28 -3.19
C MET A 100 -15.53 -17.83 -3.58
N ALA A 101 -16.19 -17.22 -4.56
CA ALA A 101 -17.48 -17.71 -5.04
C ALA A 101 -17.60 -17.64 -6.55
N ALA A 102 -18.34 -18.59 -7.11
CA ALA A 102 -18.73 -18.60 -8.51
C ALA A 102 -20.16 -19.11 -8.66
N LEU A 103 -20.92 -18.45 -9.54
CA LEU A 103 -22.23 -18.95 -9.95
C LEU A 103 -22.05 -20.19 -10.83
N GLY A 104 -22.70 -21.28 -10.45
CA GLY A 104 -22.69 -22.54 -11.16
C GLY A 104 -23.15 -22.41 -12.61
N PRO A 105 -22.74 -23.33 -13.49
CA PRO A 105 -23.18 -23.35 -14.89
C PRO A 105 -24.69 -23.41 -15.10
N ASP A 106 -25.42 -23.93 -14.11
CA ASP A 106 -26.88 -24.00 -14.11
C ASP A 106 -27.56 -22.65 -13.81
N GLY A 107 -26.81 -21.64 -13.38
CA GLY A 107 -27.31 -20.33 -12.98
C GLY A 107 -28.17 -20.35 -11.71
N LYS A 108 -28.23 -21.47 -10.99
CA LYS A 108 -29.09 -21.69 -9.82
C LYS A 108 -28.30 -21.91 -8.55
N HIS A 109 -27.12 -22.50 -8.63
CA HIS A 109 -26.31 -22.77 -7.44
C HIS A 109 -25.11 -21.84 -7.38
N LEU A 110 -24.87 -21.23 -6.23
CA LEU A 110 -23.65 -20.50 -5.93
C LEU A 110 -22.71 -21.41 -5.16
N TYR A 111 -21.49 -21.58 -5.66
CA TYR A 111 -20.46 -22.39 -5.01
C TYR A 111 -19.51 -21.47 -4.27
N ILE A 112 -19.30 -21.71 -2.98
CA ILE A 112 -18.46 -20.90 -2.10
C ILE A 112 -17.34 -21.78 -1.53
N ILE A 113 -16.10 -21.34 -1.68
CA ILE A 113 -14.92 -21.97 -1.11
C ILE A 113 -14.40 -21.06 -0.01
N CYS A 114 -14.36 -21.54 1.23
CA CYS A 114 -13.90 -20.78 2.39
C CYS A 114 -12.57 -21.33 2.91
N VAL A 115 -11.55 -20.48 2.91
CA VAL A 115 -10.26 -20.78 3.53
C VAL A 115 -10.40 -20.53 5.03
N HIS A 116 -10.00 -21.50 5.86
CA HIS A 116 -10.16 -21.38 7.31
C HIS A 116 -8.88 -21.69 8.09
N ARG A 117 -8.77 -21.07 9.26
CA ARG A 117 -7.61 -21.17 10.17
C ARG A 117 -8.06 -21.30 11.63
N PRO A 118 -7.20 -21.79 12.53
CA PRO A 118 -7.52 -21.84 13.95
C PRO A 118 -7.64 -20.42 14.55
N VAL A 119 -8.62 -20.24 15.43
CA VAL A 119 -8.83 -19.03 16.23
C VAL A 119 -7.68 -18.93 17.23
N LEU A 120 -6.86 -17.89 17.08
CA LEU A 120 -5.78 -17.63 18.03
C LEU A 120 -6.40 -17.04 19.31
N SER A 121 -6.26 -17.72 20.46
CA SER A 121 -6.75 -17.18 21.73
C SER A 121 -6.04 -15.85 22.06
N SER A 122 -6.78 -14.94 22.69
CA SER A 122 -6.30 -13.60 23.07
C SER A 122 -5.02 -13.60 23.90
N ASP A 123 -4.75 -14.69 24.63
CA ASP A 123 -3.54 -14.84 25.45
C ASP A 123 -2.29 -15.14 24.62
N VAL A 124 -2.45 -15.69 23.41
CA VAL A 124 -1.35 -15.96 22.46
C VAL A 124 -1.17 -14.80 21.48
N ALA A 125 -2.23 -14.04 21.19
CA ALA A 125 -2.14 -12.81 20.41
C ALA A 125 -1.31 -11.70 21.12
N SER A 126 -1.17 -11.79 22.45
CA SER A 126 -0.37 -10.85 23.26
C SER A 126 1.04 -11.35 23.61
N CYS A 127 1.44 -12.56 23.17
CA CYS A 127 2.75 -13.12 23.46
C CYS A 127 3.45 -13.49 22.15
N GLY A 128 4.15 -12.51 21.54
CA GLY A 128 5.05 -12.70 20.39
C GLY A 128 6.30 -13.51 20.73
N GLY A 129 6.12 -14.73 21.23
CA GLY A 129 7.17 -15.59 21.77
C GLY A 129 6.69 -17.01 22.04
N GLY A 130 5.89 -17.59 21.14
CA GLY A 130 5.65 -19.03 21.11
C GLY A 130 6.57 -19.67 20.08
N ARG A 131 7.29 -20.75 20.46
CA ARG A 131 7.99 -21.62 19.51
C ARG A 131 7.07 -21.93 18.32
N ALA A 132 7.64 -22.06 17.12
CA ALA A 132 6.94 -22.55 15.94
C ALA A 132 6.23 -23.89 16.22
N THR A 133 5.02 -23.80 16.79
CA THR A 133 4.02 -24.84 16.76
C THR A 133 3.51 -24.85 15.33
N GLU A 134 3.63 -25.99 14.67
CA GLU A 134 3.08 -26.27 13.34
C GLU A 134 1.76 -25.50 13.15
N ILE A 135 1.71 -24.61 12.16
CA ILE A 135 0.44 -23.99 11.77
C ILE A 135 -0.47 -25.15 11.39
N VAL A 136 -1.49 -25.43 12.20
CA VAL A 136 -2.50 -26.42 11.88
C VAL A 136 -3.24 -25.89 10.65
N VAL A 137 -3.01 -26.50 9.49
CA VAL A 137 -3.64 -26.10 8.23
C VAL A 137 -4.79 -27.04 7.93
N PHE A 138 -5.96 -26.45 7.70
CA PHE A 138 -7.16 -27.20 7.34
C PHE A 138 -7.44 -27.09 5.83
N PRO A 139 -8.06 -28.12 5.23
CA PRO A 139 -8.53 -28.02 3.86
C PRO A 139 -9.68 -27.01 3.77
N PRO A 140 -9.85 -26.29 2.66
CA PRO A 140 -10.92 -25.31 2.56
C PRO A 140 -12.30 -26.00 2.62
N LYS A 141 -13.24 -25.35 3.31
CA LYS A 141 -14.63 -25.79 3.39
C LYS A 141 -15.36 -25.32 2.14
N VAL A 142 -16.13 -26.20 1.52
CA VAL A 142 -16.85 -25.88 0.28
C VAL A 142 -18.34 -26.00 0.53
N PHE A 143 -19.09 -25.03 0.04
CA PHE A 143 -20.54 -24.95 0.19
C PHE A 143 -21.22 -24.74 -1.17
N ARG A 144 -22.38 -25.37 -1.33
CA ARG A 144 -23.32 -25.10 -2.42
C ARG A 144 -24.52 -24.38 -1.84
N VAL A 145 -24.89 -23.25 -2.44
CA VAL A 145 -26.03 -22.42 -2.03
C VAL A 145 -27.05 -22.42 -3.16
N ASP A 146 -28.27 -22.84 -2.89
CA ASP A 146 -29.37 -22.66 -3.86
C ASP A 146 -29.79 -21.19 -3.86
N THR A 147 -29.71 -20.53 -5.02
CA THR A 147 -30.00 -19.08 -5.13
C THR A 147 -31.50 -18.75 -5.09
N GLY A 148 -32.38 -19.75 -5.19
CA GLY A 148 -33.83 -19.59 -5.11
C GLY A 148 -34.32 -19.52 -3.67
N ASP A 149 -33.91 -20.46 -2.82
CA ASP A 149 -34.32 -20.53 -1.40
C ASP A 149 -33.22 -20.14 -0.40
N MET A 150 -32.01 -19.87 -0.87
CA MET A 150 -30.82 -19.56 -0.08
C MET A 150 -30.42 -20.68 0.90
N SER A 151 -30.79 -21.93 0.59
CA SER A 151 -30.36 -23.10 1.37
C SER A 151 -28.89 -23.41 1.16
N LEU A 152 -28.19 -23.72 2.26
CA LEU A 152 -26.76 -24.03 2.29
C LEU A 152 -26.55 -25.54 2.44
N SER A 153 -25.82 -26.15 1.52
CA SER A 153 -25.40 -27.55 1.57
C SER A 153 -23.88 -27.65 1.63
N PRO A 154 -23.28 -28.30 2.66
CA PRO A 154 -21.85 -28.55 2.67
C PRO A 154 -21.47 -29.55 1.56
N MET A 155 -20.28 -29.38 0.97
CA MET A 155 -19.74 -30.29 -0.04
C MET A 155 -18.41 -30.91 0.41
N ARG A 156 -17.91 -31.90 -0.34
CA ARG A 156 -16.59 -32.47 -0.08
C ARG A 156 -15.50 -31.38 -0.17
N PRO A 157 -14.59 -31.30 0.82
CA PRO A 157 -13.51 -30.33 0.79
C PRO A 157 -12.53 -30.64 -0.34
N LEU A 158 -11.77 -29.62 -0.76
CA LEU A 158 -10.66 -29.81 -1.68
C LEU A 158 -9.53 -30.60 -0.98
N PRO A 159 -8.81 -31.49 -1.69
CA PRO A 159 -7.84 -32.39 -1.06
C PRO A 159 -6.50 -31.72 -0.65
N PHE A 160 -6.45 -30.37 -0.61
CA PHE A 160 -5.21 -29.62 -0.39
C PHE A 160 -5.28 -28.73 0.83
N THR A 161 -4.27 -28.85 1.69
CA THR A 161 -3.98 -27.95 2.79
C THR A 161 -2.85 -27.00 2.33
N ARG A 162 -3.04 -25.68 2.47
CA ARG A 162 -2.05 -24.61 2.16
C ARG A 162 -1.86 -24.27 0.67
N ALA A 163 -2.91 -23.77 0.02
CA ALA A 163 -2.83 -23.26 -1.35
C ALA A 163 -3.52 -21.91 -1.53
N SER A 164 -3.27 -21.30 -2.70
CA SER A 164 -4.11 -20.22 -3.25
C SER A 164 -5.23 -20.85 -4.07
N TYR A 165 -6.47 -20.40 -3.90
CA TYR A 165 -7.65 -20.94 -4.57
C TYR A 165 -8.41 -19.83 -5.31
N GLU A 166 -9.10 -20.20 -6.40
CA GLU A 166 -10.17 -19.40 -6.98
C GLU A 166 -11.35 -20.32 -7.30
N ALA A 167 -12.57 -19.78 -7.28
CA ALA A 167 -13.75 -20.47 -7.79
C ALA A 167 -14.11 -19.85 -9.15
N ILE A 168 -14.14 -20.67 -10.21
CA ILE A 168 -14.33 -20.16 -11.58
C ILE A 168 -15.36 -21.00 -12.33
N SER A 169 -16.41 -20.35 -12.82
CA SER A 169 -17.39 -20.99 -13.72
C SER A 169 -17.04 -20.62 -15.15
N ALA A 170 -16.79 -21.64 -15.99
CA ALA A 170 -16.46 -21.45 -17.40
C ALA A 170 -16.74 -22.74 -18.19
N HIS A 171 -17.19 -22.59 -19.43
CA HIS A 171 -17.37 -23.71 -20.37
C HIS A 171 -18.27 -24.82 -19.82
N GLY A 172 -19.35 -24.44 -19.15
CA GLY A 172 -20.32 -25.39 -18.59
C GLY A 172 -19.83 -26.18 -17.37
N ALA A 173 -18.70 -25.81 -16.76
CA ALA A 173 -18.13 -26.50 -15.62
C ALA A 173 -17.61 -25.54 -14.54
N LEU A 174 -17.46 -26.06 -13.32
CA LEU A 174 -16.83 -25.36 -12.22
C LEU A 174 -15.37 -25.81 -12.09
N TRP A 175 -14.47 -24.85 -12.09
CA TRP A 175 -13.02 -25.02 -12.07
C TRP A 175 -12.42 -24.38 -10.82
N VAL A 176 -11.38 -25.03 -10.28
CA VAL A 176 -10.61 -24.52 -9.15
C VAL A 176 -9.12 -24.61 -9.49
N PRO A 177 -8.47 -23.50 -9.85
CA PRO A 177 -7.02 -23.44 -9.88
C PRO A 177 -6.45 -23.44 -8.46
N VAL A 178 -5.38 -24.20 -8.26
CA VAL A 178 -4.72 -24.40 -6.97
C VAL A 178 -3.21 -24.27 -7.15
N VAL A 179 -2.56 -23.42 -6.37
CA VAL A 179 -1.10 -23.30 -6.37
C VAL A 179 -0.51 -23.86 -5.09
N LEU A 180 0.37 -24.84 -5.22
CA LEU A 180 0.99 -25.58 -4.11
C LEU A 180 2.50 -25.50 -4.17
N LEU A 181 3.12 -25.40 -2.99
CA LEU A 181 4.55 -25.59 -2.82
C LEU A 181 4.86 -27.09 -2.85
N THR A 182 5.56 -27.56 -3.88
CA THR A 182 5.90 -28.99 -4.04
C THR A 182 7.26 -29.32 -3.42
N LYS A 183 8.18 -28.36 -3.37
CA LYS A 183 9.52 -28.55 -2.80
C LYS A 183 10.08 -27.24 -2.23
N ALA A 184 10.30 -27.21 -0.92
CA ALA A 184 11.09 -26.17 -0.27
C ALA A 184 12.52 -26.70 -0.09
N VAL A 185 13.50 -26.06 -0.73
CA VAL A 185 14.92 -26.37 -0.57
C VAL A 185 15.62 -25.12 -0.06
N GLU A 186 16.38 -25.24 1.03
CA GLU A 186 17.25 -24.15 1.49
C GLU A 186 18.24 -23.76 0.38
N ASN A 187 18.32 -22.46 0.08
CA ASN A 187 19.21 -21.86 -0.94
C ASN A 187 18.88 -22.16 -2.42
N CYS A 188 17.68 -22.63 -2.75
CA CYS A 188 17.17 -22.73 -4.14
C CYS A 188 15.78 -22.04 -4.27
N PRO A 189 15.36 -21.66 -5.50
CA PRO A 189 13.99 -21.23 -5.74
C PRO A 189 13.02 -22.34 -5.30
N SER A 190 11.98 -21.96 -4.55
CA SER A 190 10.92 -22.91 -4.19
C SER A 190 10.20 -23.39 -5.44
N GLU A 191 9.98 -24.70 -5.57
CA GLU A 191 9.21 -25.24 -6.70
C GLU A 191 7.72 -25.16 -6.35
N TRP A 192 6.99 -24.39 -7.15
CA TRP A 192 5.54 -24.28 -7.05
C TRP A 192 4.90 -24.99 -8.23
N ARG A 193 3.71 -25.51 -8.02
CA ARG A 193 2.94 -26.16 -9.08
C ARG A 193 1.51 -25.66 -9.07
N LEU A 194 1.05 -25.25 -10.25
CA LEU A 194 -0.33 -24.89 -10.53
C LEU A 194 -1.08 -26.15 -10.96
N PHE A 195 -2.18 -26.45 -10.29
CA PHE A 195 -3.11 -27.52 -10.61
C PHE A 195 -4.46 -26.92 -11.00
N ILE A 196 -5.17 -27.54 -11.93
CA ILE A 196 -6.53 -27.17 -12.30
C ILE A 196 -7.46 -28.35 -11.98
N TYR A 197 -8.39 -28.14 -11.06
CA TYR A 197 -9.44 -29.10 -10.70
C TYR A 197 -10.75 -28.74 -11.36
N ARG A 198 -11.55 -29.76 -11.68
CA ARG A 198 -12.93 -29.63 -12.15
C ARG A 198 -13.88 -30.36 -11.20
N LEU A 199 -15.02 -29.75 -10.91
CA LEU A 199 -16.11 -30.43 -10.21
C LEU A 199 -16.77 -31.44 -11.15
N VAL A 200 -16.87 -32.69 -10.71
CA VAL A 200 -17.64 -33.75 -11.37
C VAL A 200 -18.76 -34.14 -10.41
N GLU A 201 -19.98 -33.74 -10.74
CA GLU A 201 -21.18 -34.18 -10.03
C GLU A 201 -21.50 -35.61 -10.44
N VAL A 202 -21.73 -36.47 -9.45
CA VAL A 202 -22.24 -37.83 -9.63
C VAL A 202 -23.62 -37.83 -8.99
N ASP A 203 -24.63 -38.33 -9.70
CA ASP A 203 -26.01 -38.36 -9.20
C ASP A 203 -26.05 -38.90 -7.75
N ASP A 204 -26.70 -38.12 -6.86
CA ASP A 204 -26.84 -38.36 -5.41
C ASP A 204 -25.59 -38.22 -4.49
N ASP A 205 -24.43 -37.75 -4.97
CA ASP A 205 -23.22 -37.51 -4.15
C ASP A 205 -22.81 -36.02 -4.10
N ASP A 206 -22.08 -35.60 -3.05
CA ASP A 206 -21.64 -34.20 -2.78
C ASP A 206 -20.59 -33.63 -3.79
N GLY A 207 -20.57 -34.17 -5.01
CA GLY A 207 -19.59 -33.88 -6.05
C GLY A 207 -18.18 -34.36 -5.72
N SER A 208 -17.33 -34.49 -6.74
CA SER A 208 -15.91 -34.80 -6.55
C SER A 208 -15.03 -33.88 -7.38
N TRP A 209 -13.85 -33.53 -6.85
CA TRP A 209 -12.88 -32.70 -7.53
C TRP A 209 -11.86 -33.57 -8.26
N VAL A 210 -11.77 -33.42 -9.58
CA VAL A 210 -10.86 -34.21 -10.44
C VAL A 210 -9.79 -33.29 -11.02
N GLU A 211 -8.52 -33.67 -10.88
CA GLU A 211 -7.40 -32.97 -11.53
C GLU A 211 -7.50 -33.13 -13.05
N VAL A 212 -7.43 -32.01 -13.77
CA VAL A 212 -7.45 -32.00 -15.24
C VAL A 212 -6.06 -31.79 -15.82
N THR A 213 -5.28 -30.88 -15.23
CA THR A 213 -3.91 -30.59 -15.68
C THR A 213 -3.11 -29.92 -14.58
N SER A 214 -1.79 -29.91 -14.75
CA SER A 214 -0.88 -29.16 -13.88
C SER A 214 0.34 -28.66 -14.65
N ALA A 215 0.91 -27.56 -14.18
CA ALA A 215 2.12 -26.95 -14.74
C ALA A 215 3.06 -26.48 -13.62
N ASP A 216 4.36 -26.64 -13.83
CA ASP A 216 5.38 -26.15 -12.92
C ASP A 216 5.50 -24.62 -13.06
N PHE A 217 5.63 -23.96 -11.91
CA PHE A 217 5.67 -22.52 -11.76
C PHE A 217 6.90 -22.14 -10.94
N GLN A 218 7.81 -21.39 -11.54
CA GLN A 218 8.98 -20.87 -10.82
C GLN A 218 8.62 -19.52 -10.20
N TYR A 219 8.74 -19.42 -8.88
CA TYR A 219 8.47 -18.20 -8.14
C TYR A 219 9.61 -17.90 -7.17
N GLU A 220 10.21 -16.71 -7.31
CA GLU A 220 11.24 -16.21 -6.41
C GLU A 220 10.62 -15.26 -5.38
N LEU A 221 10.61 -15.69 -4.10
CA LEU A 221 10.12 -14.89 -2.97
C LEU A 221 10.94 -13.62 -2.70
N SER A 222 12.09 -13.42 -3.36
CA SER A 222 13.14 -12.46 -3.01
C SER A 222 12.97 -11.04 -3.58
N ARG A 223 11.91 -10.75 -4.34
CA ARG A 223 11.69 -9.43 -4.95
C ARG A 223 10.59 -8.67 -4.23
N GLY A 224 10.91 -7.54 -3.59
CA GLY A 224 9.96 -6.72 -2.84
C GLY A 224 8.69 -6.43 -3.65
N PHE A 225 7.56 -7.01 -3.24
CA PHE A 225 6.31 -6.93 -3.98
C PHE A 225 5.52 -5.67 -3.59
N ARG A 226 4.95 -4.99 -4.60
CA ARG A 226 4.00 -3.88 -4.39
C ARG A 226 2.62 -4.34 -3.91
N TYR A 227 2.33 -5.63 -4.09
CA TYR A 227 1.01 -6.20 -3.89
C TYR A 227 1.06 -7.24 -2.77
N GLY A 228 0.13 -7.16 -1.82
CA GLY A 228 -0.07 -8.18 -0.79
C GLY A 228 -1.15 -9.19 -1.18
N GLY A 229 -1.25 -10.30 -0.46
CA GLY A 229 -2.29 -11.32 -0.64
C GLY A 229 -1.74 -12.68 -1.07
N THR A 230 -2.62 -13.49 -1.66
CA THR A 230 -2.33 -14.84 -2.15
C THR A 230 -1.54 -14.85 -3.47
N LEU A 231 -0.94 -16.00 -3.83
CA LEU A 231 -0.14 -16.12 -5.06
C LEU A 231 -0.97 -15.93 -6.33
N ILE A 232 -2.14 -16.56 -6.41
CA ILE A 232 -3.15 -16.20 -7.41
C ILE A 232 -3.80 -14.91 -6.88
N GLN A 233 -3.72 -13.85 -7.68
CA GLN A 233 -4.33 -12.57 -7.37
C GLN A 233 -5.72 -12.42 -7.97
N GLY A 234 -5.98 -13.11 -9.08
CA GLY A 234 -7.26 -13.05 -9.78
C GLY A 234 -7.25 -13.80 -11.11
N TYR A 235 -8.38 -13.71 -11.81
CA TYR A 235 -8.60 -14.42 -13.07
C TYR A 235 -9.58 -13.67 -13.99
N ALA A 236 -9.67 -14.07 -15.26
CA ALA A 236 -10.74 -13.65 -16.15
C ALA A 236 -11.18 -14.81 -17.05
N VAL A 237 -12.48 -14.92 -17.29
CA VAL A 237 -13.05 -15.91 -18.22
C VAL A 237 -13.25 -15.25 -19.58
N ILE A 238 -12.54 -15.73 -20.60
CA ILE A 238 -12.53 -15.19 -21.95
C ILE A 238 -13.39 -16.08 -22.85
N SER A 239 -14.44 -15.47 -23.41
CA SER A 239 -15.37 -16.12 -24.35
C SER A 239 -15.95 -17.45 -23.84
N ASP A 240 -16.19 -17.56 -22.53
CA ASP A 240 -16.69 -18.78 -21.84
C ASP A 240 -15.88 -20.06 -22.13
N ARG A 241 -14.63 -19.93 -22.53
CA ARG A 241 -13.78 -21.08 -22.89
C ARG A 241 -12.42 -21.03 -22.23
N PHE A 242 -11.81 -19.86 -22.16
CA PHE A 242 -10.46 -19.74 -21.64
C PHE A 242 -10.48 -19.07 -20.26
N ILE A 243 -9.64 -19.54 -19.36
CA ILE A 243 -9.41 -18.90 -18.06
C ILE A 243 -8.00 -18.31 -18.09
N LEU A 244 -7.91 -16.99 -18.04
CA LEU A 244 -6.66 -16.28 -17.81
C LEU A 244 -6.44 -16.15 -16.30
N LEU A 245 -5.38 -16.76 -15.78
CA LEU A 245 -4.97 -16.67 -14.38
C LEU A 245 -3.88 -15.61 -14.22
N SER A 246 -3.99 -14.78 -13.19
CA SER A 246 -3.06 -13.69 -12.89
C SER A 246 -2.41 -13.87 -11.51
N PHE A 247 -1.10 -13.72 -11.47
CA PHE A 247 -0.27 -13.99 -10.29
C PHE A 247 0.32 -12.72 -9.70
N ILE A 248 0.74 -12.80 -8.44
CA ILE A 248 1.28 -11.67 -7.66
C ILE A 248 2.53 -11.02 -8.28
N ASP A 249 3.33 -11.78 -9.03
CA ASP A 249 4.50 -11.33 -9.76
C ASP A 249 4.19 -10.81 -11.17
N SER A 250 2.90 -10.66 -11.50
CA SER A 250 2.40 -10.26 -12.82
C SER A 250 2.73 -11.26 -13.94
N THR A 251 2.91 -12.53 -13.59
CA THR A 251 2.89 -13.63 -14.57
C THR A 251 1.45 -14.08 -14.83
N PHE A 252 1.24 -14.72 -15.99
CA PHE A 252 -0.07 -15.12 -16.46
C PHE A 252 -0.04 -16.52 -17.06
N PHE A 253 -1.08 -17.29 -16.78
CA PHE A 253 -1.33 -18.59 -17.41
C PHE A 253 -2.71 -18.58 -18.07
N CYS A 254 -2.83 -19.23 -19.22
CA CYS A 254 -4.09 -19.41 -19.91
C CYS A 254 -4.46 -20.89 -19.92
N PHE A 255 -5.64 -21.21 -19.42
CA PHE A 255 -6.21 -22.55 -19.44
C PHE A 255 -7.35 -22.62 -20.47
N ASP A 256 -7.29 -23.57 -21.39
CA ASP A 256 -8.37 -23.88 -22.33
C ASP A 256 -9.28 -24.96 -21.73
N CYS A 257 -10.47 -24.56 -21.30
CA CYS A 257 -11.43 -25.45 -20.64
C CYS A 257 -11.94 -26.56 -21.58
N ALA A 258 -11.92 -26.34 -22.90
CA ALA A 258 -12.38 -27.33 -23.87
C ALA A 258 -11.38 -28.47 -24.06
N ASN A 259 -10.08 -28.15 -24.04
CA ASN A 259 -9.01 -29.10 -24.33
C ASN A 259 -8.28 -29.58 -23.07
N GLY A 260 -8.49 -28.93 -21.92
CA GLY A 260 -7.77 -29.22 -20.68
C GLY A 260 -6.29 -28.81 -20.72
N THR A 261 -5.90 -27.91 -21.63
CA THR A 261 -4.51 -27.49 -21.83
C THR A 261 -4.21 -26.21 -21.07
N LEU A 262 -3.10 -26.19 -20.35
CA LEU A 262 -2.61 -25.05 -19.58
C LEU A 262 -1.27 -24.60 -20.15
N ALA A 263 -1.14 -23.31 -20.46
CA ALA A 263 0.08 -22.74 -21.00
C ALA A 263 0.42 -21.38 -20.37
N PRO A 264 1.71 -21.04 -20.19
CA PRO A 264 2.11 -19.69 -19.83
C PRO A 264 1.79 -18.71 -20.96
N VAL A 265 1.40 -17.49 -20.61
CA VAL A 265 1.11 -16.44 -21.58
C VAL A 265 2.38 -15.65 -21.86
N THR A 266 2.73 -15.52 -23.14
CA THR A 266 3.82 -14.65 -23.57
C THR A 266 3.38 -13.19 -23.45
N THR A 267 4.20 -12.36 -22.81
CA THR A 267 4.02 -10.91 -22.72
C THR A 267 4.88 -10.21 -23.77
N GLU A 268 4.50 -9.00 -24.21
CA GLU A 268 5.32 -8.26 -25.17
C GLU A 268 6.70 -7.91 -24.56
N GLU A 269 7.78 -8.43 -25.17
CA GLU A 269 9.15 -8.09 -24.80
C GLU A 269 9.43 -6.63 -25.16
N SER A 270 9.58 -5.77 -24.15
CA SER A 270 9.99 -4.40 -24.39
C SER A 270 11.49 -4.37 -24.68
N SER A 271 11.84 -3.79 -25.83
CA SER A 271 13.21 -3.63 -26.32
C SER A 271 13.99 -2.57 -25.53
N SER A 272 14.28 -2.84 -24.25
CA SER A 272 15.39 -2.20 -23.50
C SER A 272 15.56 -2.81 -22.11
N SER A 273 16.72 -3.43 -21.87
CA SER A 273 17.46 -3.59 -20.60
C SER A 273 16.70 -3.44 -19.27
N THR A 274 16.59 -4.54 -18.51
CA THR A 274 16.70 -4.67 -17.02
C THR A 274 15.92 -3.72 -16.08
N LEU A 275 15.05 -2.82 -16.56
CA LEU A 275 14.31 -1.85 -15.75
C LEU A 275 12.77 -2.00 -15.82
N LEU A 276 12.26 -3.08 -16.43
CA LEU A 276 10.86 -3.21 -16.82
C LEU A 276 10.06 -4.30 -16.08
N LEU A 277 10.33 -4.55 -14.81
CA LEU A 277 9.47 -5.38 -13.94
C LEU A 277 8.10 -4.72 -13.63
N HIS A 278 7.72 -3.63 -14.31
CA HIS A 278 6.74 -2.66 -13.81
C HIS A 278 5.64 -2.26 -14.80
N GLN A 279 5.53 -2.92 -15.95
CA GLN A 279 4.49 -2.59 -16.95
C GLN A 279 3.16 -3.33 -16.72
N TYR A 280 3.18 -4.54 -16.17
CA TYR A 280 1.97 -5.35 -15.99
C TYR A 280 1.38 -5.17 -14.59
N VAL A 281 0.05 -5.08 -14.52
CA VAL A 281 -0.74 -4.99 -13.28
C VAL A 281 -1.51 -6.30 -13.10
N PRO A 282 -1.39 -7.01 -11.97
CA PRO A 282 -2.13 -8.25 -11.77
C PRO A 282 -3.63 -7.98 -11.62
N ILE A 283 -4.44 -8.87 -12.18
CA ILE A 283 -5.90 -8.86 -12.02
C ILE A 283 -6.21 -9.19 -10.55
N SER A 284 -7.11 -8.42 -9.93
CA SER A 284 -7.53 -8.60 -8.54
C SER A 284 -8.92 -9.25 -8.50
N GLY A 285 -9.04 -10.46 -7.97
CA GLY A 285 -10.27 -11.26 -8.01
C GLY A 285 -10.74 -11.52 -9.44
N LYS A 286 -12.04 -11.41 -9.71
CA LYS A 286 -12.63 -11.63 -11.04
C LYS A 286 -12.49 -10.40 -11.93
N GLY A 287 -11.81 -10.56 -13.07
CA GLY A 287 -11.80 -9.65 -14.20
C GLY A 287 -12.94 -9.96 -15.18
N VAL A 288 -13.50 -8.92 -15.78
CA VAL A 288 -14.64 -8.99 -16.69
C VAL A 288 -14.16 -8.93 -18.13
N HIS A 289 -14.41 -9.98 -18.92
CA HIS A 289 -14.13 -9.97 -20.35
C HIS A 289 -15.35 -9.50 -21.16
N PHE A 290 -15.20 -8.37 -21.86
CA PHE A 290 -16.23 -7.81 -22.74
C PHE A 290 -15.58 -7.06 -23.90
N GLU A 291 -16.13 -7.18 -25.11
CA GLU A 291 -15.62 -6.55 -26.34
C GLU A 291 -14.12 -6.77 -26.62
N GLY A 292 -13.59 -7.94 -26.27
CA GLY A 292 -12.20 -8.32 -26.51
C GLY A 292 -11.20 -7.68 -25.54
N ALA A 293 -11.68 -7.05 -24.47
CA ALA A 293 -10.87 -6.52 -23.38
C ALA A 293 -11.27 -7.13 -22.04
N ILE A 294 -10.32 -7.20 -21.11
CA ILE A 294 -10.51 -7.71 -19.75
C ILE A 294 -10.40 -6.53 -18.80
N TYR A 295 -11.54 -6.12 -18.24
CA TYR A 295 -11.67 -5.01 -17.32
C TYR A 295 -11.53 -5.48 -15.87
N PHE A 296 -10.75 -4.77 -15.07
CA PHE A 296 -10.58 -5.07 -13.65
C PHE A 296 -10.25 -3.82 -12.85
N ILE A 297 -10.54 -3.87 -11.56
CA ILE A 297 -10.19 -2.81 -10.62
C ILE A 297 -8.91 -3.21 -9.89
N ARG A 298 -7.99 -2.25 -9.75
CA ARG A 298 -6.86 -2.37 -8.82
C ARG A 298 -6.76 -1.08 -8.01
N GLY A 299 -6.89 -1.21 -6.70
CA GLY A 299 -7.06 -0.06 -5.80
C GLY A 299 -8.37 0.65 -6.13
N THR A 300 -8.27 1.77 -6.85
CA THR A 300 -9.38 2.64 -7.25
C THR A 300 -9.49 2.85 -8.76
N LYS A 301 -8.53 2.34 -9.51
CA LYS A 301 -8.40 2.56 -10.94
C LYS A 301 -8.97 1.39 -11.73
N LEU A 302 -9.58 1.71 -12.86
CA LEU A 302 -10.04 0.76 -13.84
C LEU A 302 -8.95 0.52 -14.89
N PHE A 303 -8.59 -0.74 -15.06
CA PHE A 303 -7.64 -1.18 -16.07
C PHE A 303 -8.33 -2.08 -17.10
N ALA A 304 -7.77 -2.12 -18.32
CA ALA A 304 -8.17 -3.06 -19.36
C ALA A 304 -6.95 -3.75 -19.98
N TYR A 305 -6.91 -5.08 -19.92
CA TYR A 305 -6.03 -5.89 -20.75
C TYR A 305 -6.65 -6.17 -22.10
N ARG A 306 -5.81 -6.29 -23.12
CA ARG A 306 -6.19 -6.87 -24.41
C ARG A 306 -5.50 -8.19 -24.58
N TYR A 307 -6.30 -9.24 -24.66
CA TYR A 307 -5.80 -10.58 -24.79
C TYR A 307 -6.82 -11.46 -25.48
N SER A 308 -6.36 -12.18 -26.51
CA SER A 308 -7.13 -13.22 -27.16
C SER A 308 -6.25 -14.46 -27.23
N PRO A 309 -6.61 -15.56 -26.53
CA PRO A 309 -5.87 -16.82 -26.59
C PRO A 309 -5.77 -17.43 -28.01
N LEU A 310 -6.68 -17.01 -28.91
CA LEU A 310 -6.69 -17.46 -30.31
C LEU A 310 -5.80 -16.61 -31.22
N ASP A 311 -5.26 -15.52 -30.69
CA ASP A 311 -4.36 -14.62 -31.41
C ASP A 311 -2.91 -14.91 -30.97
N PRO A 312 -1.97 -15.14 -31.90
CA PRO A 312 -0.57 -15.39 -31.54
C PRO A 312 0.14 -14.16 -30.96
N ARG A 313 -0.51 -12.99 -30.91
CA ARG A 313 0.07 -11.78 -30.32
C ARG A 313 0.28 -11.94 -28.79
N PRO A 314 1.44 -11.55 -28.27
CA PRO A 314 1.68 -11.53 -26.83
C PRO A 314 0.69 -10.60 -26.09
N LEU A 315 0.49 -10.85 -24.80
CA LEU A 315 -0.27 -9.98 -23.91
C LEU A 315 0.44 -8.62 -23.80
N ALA A 316 -0.24 -7.55 -24.22
CA ALA A 316 0.25 -6.19 -24.06
C ALA A 316 -0.01 -5.67 -22.61
N PRO A 317 0.74 -4.67 -22.13
CA PRO A 317 0.46 -4.00 -20.87
C PRO A 317 -0.98 -3.47 -20.79
N PRO A 318 -1.57 -3.40 -19.58
CA PRO A 318 -2.95 -2.94 -19.43
C PRO A 318 -3.06 -1.43 -19.67
N LEU A 319 -4.17 -1.02 -20.27
CA LEU A 319 -4.54 0.39 -20.36
C LEU A 319 -5.19 0.84 -19.05
N GLU A 320 -4.68 1.91 -18.44
CA GLU A 320 -5.40 2.63 -17.37
C GLU A 320 -6.49 3.49 -18.03
N ILE A 321 -7.76 3.23 -17.72
CA ILE A 321 -8.90 3.90 -18.37
C ILE A 321 -9.33 5.13 -17.58
N ASP A 322 -9.70 4.95 -16.30
CA ASP A 322 -10.17 6.04 -15.44
C ASP A 322 -9.94 5.70 -13.96
N THR A 323 -9.92 6.71 -13.12
CA THR A 323 -9.95 6.58 -11.65
C THR A 323 -11.41 6.63 -11.19
N ILE A 324 -11.97 5.48 -10.81
CA ILE A 324 -13.39 5.38 -10.46
C ILE A 324 -13.67 6.08 -9.13
N TRP A 325 -12.75 5.96 -8.17
CA TRP A 325 -12.87 6.56 -6.84
C TRP A 325 -11.60 7.30 -6.42
N PRO A 326 -11.69 8.42 -5.68
CA PRO A 326 -10.51 9.20 -5.30
C PRO A 326 -9.73 8.65 -4.07
N TYR A 327 -9.90 7.38 -3.70
CA TYR A 327 -9.45 6.81 -2.41
C TYR A 327 -8.33 5.76 -2.53
N ASP A 328 -7.27 6.09 -3.27
CA ASP A 328 -6.26 5.17 -3.86
C ASP A 328 -5.52 4.20 -2.90
N GLU A 329 -5.75 4.26 -1.59
CA GLU A 329 -5.01 3.45 -0.62
C GLU A 329 -5.83 2.89 0.56
N GLU A 330 -7.14 3.17 0.65
CA GLU A 330 -7.94 2.85 1.83
C GLU A 330 -8.70 1.51 1.74
N GLY A 331 -8.69 0.89 0.57
CA GLY A 331 -9.46 -0.29 0.27
C GLY A 331 -9.10 -0.86 -1.09
N TYR A 332 -9.89 -1.80 -1.54
CA TYR A 332 -9.81 -2.36 -2.88
C TYR A 332 -11.22 -2.66 -3.37
N GLY A 333 -11.34 -2.86 -4.68
CA GLY A 333 -12.62 -3.06 -5.33
C GLY A 333 -12.59 -4.17 -6.38
N PHE A 334 -13.78 -4.61 -6.74
CA PHE A 334 -14.04 -5.59 -7.79
C PHE A 334 -15.03 -5.01 -8.80
N VAL A 335 -15.11 -5.64 -9.96
CA VAL A 335 -16.03 -5.26 -11.05
C VAL A 335 -16.81 -6.48 -11.53
N VAL A 336 -18.07 -6.26 -11.90
CA VAL A 336 -18.92 -7.25 -12.56
C VAL A 336 -19.55 -6.66 -13.82
N HIS A 337 -19.84 -7.54 -14.78
CA HIS A 337 -20.62 -7.20 -15.97
C HIS A 337 -22.10 -7.33 -15.66
N LEU A 338 -22.88 -6.29 -15.95
CA LEU A 338 -24.33 -6.35 -15.76
C LEU A 338 -25.03 -6.74 -17.07
N ALA A 339 -24.97 -5.87 -18.07
CA ALA A 339 -25.50 -6.13 -19.41
C ALA A 339 -24.98 -5.07 -20.39
N GLY A 340 -24.87 -5.44 -21.68
CA GLY A 340 -24.42 -4.52 -22.72
C GLY A 340 -23.05 -3.91 -22.36
N HIS A 341 -22.95 -2.58 -22.36
CA HIS A 341 -21.73 -1.87 -21.97
C HIS A 341 -21.71 -1.43 -20.49
N ILE A 342 -22.68 -1.87 -19.68
CA ILE A 342 -22.81 -1.46 -18.29
C ILE A 342 -21.98 -2.38 -17.39
N LEU A 343 -21.00 -1.79 -16.71
CA LEU A 343 -20.23 -2.41 -15.65
C LEU A 343 -20.67 -1.85 -14.29
N CYS A 344 -20.47 -2.65 -13.25
CA CYS A 344 -20.66 -2.24 -11.86
C CYS A 344 -19.39 -2.52 -11.08
N ALA A 345 -18.79 -1.46 -10.54
CA ALA A 345 -17.65 -1.58 -9.66
C ALA A 345 -18.08 -1.31 -8.21
N VAL A 346 -17.52 -2.09 -7.30
CA VAL A 346 -17.78 -2.02 -5.87
C VAL A 346 -16.46 -1.86 -5.13
N TRP A 347 -16.38 -0.91 -4.22
CA TRP A 347 -15.19 -0.63 -3.43
C TRP A 347 -15.53 -0.54 -1.95
N ILE A 348 -14.74 -1.19 -1.10
CA ILE A 348 -14.95 -1.20 0.35
C ILE A 348 -13.70 -0.68 1.05
N ASN A 349 -13.89 0.22 2.03
CA ASN A 349 -12.81 0.69 2.88
C ASN A 349 -12.46 -0.37 3.94
N MET A 350 -11.26 -0.94 3.81
CA MET A 350 -10.79 -2.01 4.69
C MET A 350 -9.77 -1.50 5.71
N LYS A 351 -9.05 -0.41 5.42
CA LYS A 351 -7.87 -0.01 6.21
C LYS A 351 -8.15 1.07 7.27
N ARG A 352 -9.07 2.01 7.04
CA ARG A 352 -9.33 3.12 7.98
C ARG A 352 -10.70 3.00 8.63
N ARG A 353 -10.79 3.37 9.92
CA ARG A 353 -12.05 3.35 10.66
C ARG A 353 -12.90 4.54 10.27
N CYS A 354 -14.15 4.27 9.88
CA CYS A 354 -15.17 5.31 9.70
C CYS A 354 -15.78 5.78 11.03
N GLY A 355 -15.49 5.11 12.15
CA GLY A 355 -16.13 5.39 13.45
C GLY A 355 -17.57 4.87 13.54
N CYS A 356 -17.99 4.00 12.61
CA CYS A 356 -19.29 3.35 12.62
C CYS A 356 -19.15 1.86 12.98
N THR A 357 -20.22 1.26 13.51
CA THR A 357 -20.31 -0.19 13.73
C THR A 357 -20.50 -0.99 12.44
N THR A 358 -20.90 -0.32 11.34
CA THR A 358 -21.08 -0.90 10.00
C THR A 358 -19.93 -0.52 9.06
N ARG A 359 -19.63 -1.39 8.10
CA ARG A 359 -18.74 -1.05 6.98
C ARG A 359 -19.47 -0.22 5.93
N HIS A 360 -18.74 0.54 5.14
CA HIS A 360 -19.28 1.34 4.05
C HIS A 360 -18.75 0.84 2.72
N VAL A 361 -19.61 0.84 1.72
CA VAL A 361 -19.32 0.40 0.37
C VAL A 361 -19.75 1.46 -0.62
N LEU A 362 -18.88 1.72 -1.60
CA LEU A 362 -19.18 2.55 -2.75
C LEU A 362 -19.52 1.66 -3.92
N ILE A 363 -20.68 1.89 -4.52
CA ILE A 363 -21.18 1.14 -5.67
C ILE A 363 -21.31 2.13 -6.80
N THR A 364 -20.61 1.89 -7.91
CA THR A 364 -20.62 2.77 -9.07
C THR A 364 -20.88 1.96 -10.32
N THR A 365 -21.96 2.28 -11.02
CA THR A 365 -22.29 1.73 -12.33
C THR A 365 -21.91 2.71 -13.41
N PHE A 366 -21.37 2.20 -14.50
CA PHE A 366 -20.85 3.03 -15.57
C PHE A 366 -20.83 2.30 -16.91
N ASN A 367 -20.85 3.09 -17.98
CA ASN A 367 -20.56 2.63 -19.32
C ASN A 367 -19.10 2.88 -19.67
N ILE A 368 -18.54 1.99 -20.50
CA ILE A 368 -17.23 2.19 -21.12
C ILE A 368 -17.42 2.92 -22.44
N GLY A 369 -16.88 4.13 -22.52
CA GLY A 369 -16.72 4.88 -23.76
C GLY A 369 -15.47 4.43 -24.52
N GLY A 370 -15.51 4.58 -25.83
CA GLY A 370 -14.43 4.13 -26.70
C GLY A 370 -14.68 4.36 -28.18
N HIS A 371 -13.71 3.99 -29.00
CA HIS A 371 -13.80 4.08 -30.45
C HIS A 371 -13.45 2.75 -31.11
N THR A 372 -14.17 2.40 -32.17
CA THR A 372 -13.88 1.21 -32.96
C THR A 372 -12.83 1.55 -34.01
N HIS A 373 -11.66 0.92 -33.93
CA HIS A 373 -10.63 1.07 -34.96
C HIS A 373 -11.08 0.42 -36.28
N GLY A 374 -10.52 0.82 -37.43
CA GLY A 374 -10.92 0.32 -38.76
C GLY A 374 -10.79 -1.21 -38.99
N THR A 375 -10.23 -1.93 -38.02
CA THR A 375 -10.18 -3.40 -37.92
C THR A 375 -11.38 -4.02 -37.21
N GLY A 376 -12.36 -3.23 -36.75
CA GLY A 376 -13.55 -3.68 -36.02
C GLY A 376 -13.34 -3.87 -34.51
N CYS A 377 -12.16 -3.56 -33.96
CA CYS A 377 -11.87 -3.70 -32.52
C CYS A 377 -12.23 -2.43 -31.74
N PHE A 378 -12.97 -2.59 -30.64
CA PHE A 378 -13.30 -1.51 -29.72
C PHE A 378 -12.10 -1.13 -28.84
N ILE A 379 -11.86 0.17 -28.70
CA ILE A 379 -10.79 0.72 -27.86
C ILE A 379 -11.41 1.52 -26.73
N PRO A 380 -11.36 1.02 -25.47
CA PRO A 380 -11.88 1.78 -24.35
C PRO A 380 -11.00 3.00 -24.09
N SER A 381 -11.62 4.15 -23.83
CA SER A 381 -10.91 5.43 -23.59
C SER A 381 -11.39 6.18 -22.36
N ASP A 382 -12.63 5.97 -21.95
CA ASP A 382 -13.28 6.79 -20.94
C ASP A 382 -14.43 6.04 -20.25
N VAL A 383 -14.88 6.59 -19.13
CA VAL A 383 -15.94 6.02 -18.29
C VAL A 383 -17.05 7.05 -18.10
N GLU A 384 -18.26 6.69 -18.50
CA GLU A 384 -19.48 7.45 -18.23
C GLU A 384 -20.20 6.87 -17.01
N VAL A 385 -20.15 7.57 -15.89
CA VAL A 385 -20.83 7.13 -14.66
C VAL A 385 -22.35 7.30 -14.81
N LEU A 386 -23.07 6.18 -14.69
CA LEU A 386 -24.54 6.15 -14.75
C LEU A 386 -25.14 6.41 -13.37
N HIS A 387 -24.60 5.76 -12.35
CA HIS A 387 -25.05 5.93 -10.97
C HIS A 387 -23.91 5.65 -9.99
N SER A 388 -23.86 6.40 -8.90
CA SER A 388 -22.95 6.12 -7.79
C SER A 388 -23.68 6.31 -6.47
N THR A 389 -23.47 5.39 -5.54
CA THR A 389 -24.11 5.42 -4.22
C THR A 389 -23.19 4.86 -3.14
N CYS A 390 -23.33 5.38 -1.92
CA CYS A 390 -22.67 4.87 -0.73
C CYS A 390 -23.69 4.11 0.12
N ARG A 391 -23.36 2.89 0.54
CA ARG A 391 -24.25 1.97 1.26
C ARG A 391 -23.56 1.41 2.50
N ARG A 392 -24.35 0.87 3.43
CA ARG A 392 -23.85 0.20 4.63
C ARG A 392 -23.80 -1.31 4.45
N ILE A 393 -22.77 -1.94 4.99
CA ILE A 393 -22.63 -3.40 5.09
C ILE A 393 -22.69 -3.77 6.56
N GLY A 394 -23.69 -4.58 6.91
CA GLY A 394 -23.89 -5.04 8.27
C GLY A 394 -22.92 -6.16 8.61
N MET A 395 -21.98 -5.91 9.53
CA MET A 395 -21.01 -6.91 10.01
C MET A 395 -21.37 -7.49 11.39
N LEU A 396 -22.62 -7.28 11.86
CA LEU A 396 -23.15 -7.82 13.13
C LEU A 396 -22.47 -7.30 14.40
N ARG A 397 -21.72 -6.21 14.28
CA ARG A 397 -20.97 -5.63 15.39
C ARG A 397 -21.85 -4.84 16.33
N THR A 398 -21.64 -5.05 17.62
CA THR A 398 -22.19 -4.23 18.70
C THR A 398 -21.31 -3.04 19.05
N GLU A 399 -20.02 -3.07 18.67
CA GLU A 399 -19.03 -2.03 18.96
C GLU A 399 -18.23 -1.66 17.71
N GLU A 400 -17.56 -0.50 17.74
CA GLU A 400 -16.64 -0.10 16.68
C GLU A 400 -15.47 -1.11 16.54
N PRO A 401 -15.00 -1.41 15.32
CA PRO A 401 -13.90 -2.34 15.12
C PRO A 401 -12.61 -1.84 15.79
N ARG A 402 -11.99 -2.72 16.57
CA ARG A 402 -10.66 -2.52 17.18
C ARG A 402 -9.55 -2.58 16.10
N PRO A 403 -8.33 -2.06 16.37
CA PRO A 403 -7.25 -2.09 15.38
C PRO A 403 -6.93 -3.50 14.87
N GLU A 404 -7.19 -4.52 15.68
CA GLU A 404 -6.88 -5.92 15.43
C GLU A 404 -8.00 -6.67 14.67
N CYS A 405 -9.17 -6.03 14.44
CA CYS A 405 -10.27 -6.61 13.66
C CYS A 405 -10.04 -6.37 12.16
N TYR A 406 -9.63 -7.41 11.43
CA TYR A 406 -9.44 -7.35 9.98
C TYR A 406 -10.69 -7.86 9.28
N ASP A 407 -11.38 -6.97 8.55
CA ASP A 407 -12.38 -7.39 7.58
C ASP A 407 -11.70 -7.65 6.24
N PHE A 408 -12.23 -8.58 5.46
CA PHE A 408 -11.83 -8.79 4.07
C PHE A 408 -13.04 -8.69 3.14
N PHE A 409 -12.86 -8.00 2.01
CA PHE A 409 -13.78 -8.03 0.89
C PHE A 409 -13.36 -9.20 0.00
N CYS A 410 -14.12 -10.28 0.03
CA CYS A 410 -13.69 -11.57 -0.48
C CYS A 410 -14.03 -11.74 -1.97
N PHE A 411 -15.28 -11.49 -2.34
CA PHE A 411 -15.74 -11.64 -3.72
C PHE A 411 -16.91 -10.72 -4.07
N LEU A 412 -17.10 -10.51 -5.37
CA LEU A 412 -18.25 -9.84 -5.97
C LEU A 412 -18.80 -10.75 -7.09
N GLN A 413 -20.08 -11.09 -7.03
CA GLN A 413 -20.68 -12.03 -7.97
C GLN A 413 -22.05 -11.52 -8.44
N GLU A 414 -22.20 -11.35 -9.75
CA GLU A 414 -23.49 -11.11 -10.40
C GLU A 414 -24.29 -12.40 -10.51
N TYR A 415 -25.61 -12.32 -10.35
CA TYR A 415 -26.51 -13.43 -10.65
C TYR A 415 -27.90 -12.93 -11.14
N PRO A 416 -28.61 -13.70 -11.98
CA PRO A 416 -29.88 -13.29 -12.55
C PRO A 416 -30.96 -13.13 -11.47
N ASP A 417 -31.75 -12.06 -11.52
CA ASP A 417 -32.90 -11.89 -10.63
C ASP A 417 -34.13 -12.51 -11.31
N THR A 418 -34.64 -13.62 -10.79
CA THR A 418 -35.76 -14.38 -11.39
C THR A 418 -37.11 -14.14 -10.69
N GLU A 419 -37.19 -13.25 -9.70
CA GLU A 419 -38.43 -12.95 -8.98
C GLU A 419 -39.04 -11.58 -9.37
N PRO A 420 -40.30 -11.51 -9.82
CA PRO A 420 -41.03 -10.24 -9.98
C PRO A 420 -41.59 -9.68 -8.66
N ARG A 421 -41.31 -10.29 -7.51
CA ARG A 421 -41.91 -9.90 -6.23
C ARG A 421 -41.10 -8.81 -5.53
N PHE A 422 -41.22 -7.59 -6.00
CA PHE A 422 -41.01 -6.44 -5.14
C PHE A 422 -42.16 -5.46 -5.28
N ASP A 423 -42.97 -5.37 -4.22
CA ASP A 423 -43.81 -4.21 -3.98
C ASP A 423 -42.90 -3.16 -3.29
N PRO A 424 -42.57 -2.04 -3.95
CA PRO A 424 -41.73 -0.99 -3.37
C PRO A 424 -42.33 -0.30 -2.15
N SER A 425 -43.58 -0.64 -1.75
CA SER A 425 -44.24 -0.13 -0.55
C SER A 425 -44.12 -0.98 0.72
N VAL A 426 -43.47 -2.15 0.69
CA VAL A 426 -43.34 -3.00 1.89
C VAL A 426 -41.96 -2.80 2.55
N PRO A 427 -41.88 -2.20 3.76
CA PRO A 427 -40.66 -2.24 4.56
C PRO A 427 -40.33 -3.70 4.87
N SER A 428 -39.06 -4.10 4.77
CA SER A 428 -38.62 -5.44 5.21
C SER A 428 -38.93 -5.65 6.70
N GLU A 429 -40.08 -6.24 7.00
CA GLU A 429 -40.39 -6.82 8.30
C GLU A 429 -39.69 -8.18 8.42
N LEU A 430 -38.37 -8.16 8.64
CA LEU A 430 -37.65 -9.33 9.15
C LEU A 430 -36.49 -8.86 10.03
N GLY A 431 -36.69 -9.02 11.34
CA GLY A 431 -35.68 -8.81 12.38
C GLY A 431 -35.57 -7.36 12.85
N VAL A 432 -36.46 -6.96 13.76
CA VAL A 432 -36.26 -5.80 14.63
C VAL A 432 -34.93 -5.99 15.37
N PHE A 433 -33.87 -5.34 14.89
CA PHE A 433 -32.71 -5.06 15.73
C PHE A 433 -33.15 -4.00 16.74
N ASP A 434 -33.05 -4.34 18.02
CA ASP A 434 -33.49 -3.52 19.15
C ASP A 434 -32.93 -2.08 19.02
N GLY A 435 -33.84 -1.15 18.76
CA GLY A 435 -33.58 0.16 18.20
C GLY A 435 -33.20 1.21 19.24
N ASN A 436 -32.18 0.97 20.06
CA ASN A 436 -31.79 1.91 21.12
C ASN A 436 -30.38 2.50 21.04
N HIS A 437 -29.72 2.41 19.88
CA HIS A 437 -28.42 3.05 19.67
C HIS A 437 -28.49 4.08 18.55
N ARG A 438 -28.17 5.35 18.89
CA ARG A 438 -28.04 6.46 17.94
C ARG A 438 -26.94 6.14 16.94
N VAL A 439 -27.29 5.52 15.82
CA VAL A 439 -26.41 5.39 14.66
C VAL A 439 -26.32 6.79 14.04
N PRO A 440 -25.12 7.41 13.96
CA PRO A 440 -25.00 8.75 13.42
C PRO A 440 -25.36 8.75 11.93
N ASP A 441 -26.12 9.75 11.47
CA ASP A 441 -26.43 9.95 10.06
C ASP A 441 -25.15 9.87 9.22
N MET A 442 -25.19 9.10 8.13
CA MET A 442 -24.03 8.91 7.26
C MET A 442 -23.61 10.21 6.59
N LEU A 443 -24.55 11.10 6.28
CA LEU A 443 -24.28 12.35 5.59
C LEU A 443 -23.28 13.26 6.32
N PRO A 444 -23.37 13.54 7.64
CA PRO A 444 -22.34 14.30 8.37
C PRO A 444 -21.06 13.50 8.69
N THR A 445 -21.13 12.18 8.88
CA THR A 445 -20.00 11.35 9.36
C THR A 445 -19.12 10.91 8.19
N CYS A 446 -19.74 10.48 7.09
CA CYS A 446 -19.09 10.34 5.80
C CYS A 446 -18.75 11.70 5.20
N ARG A 447 -19.53 12.80 5.37
CA ARG A 447 -18.98 14.14 5.05
C ARG A 447 -17.80 14.47 5.92
N LYS A 448 -17.76 14.20 7.23
CA LYS A 448 -16.52 14.38 8.03
C LYS A 448 -15.36 13.50 7.58
N PHE A 449 -15.62 12.43 6.83
CA PHE A 449 -14.61 11.60 6.15
C PHE A 449 -14.22 12.20 4.77
N LEU A 450 -15.19 12.67 3.98
CA LEU A 450 -15.05 13.37 2.67
C LEU A 450 -14.55 14.83 2.79
N SER A 451 -14.79 15.42 3.95
CA SER A 451 -14.56 16.81 4.37
C SER A 451 -13.79 16.78 5.68
N LYS A 452 -13.01 15.71 5.95
CA LYS A 452 -12.05 15.72 7.05
C LYS A 452 -11.05 16.82 6.71
N LYS A 453 -11.40 18.05 7.13
CA LYS A 453 -10.56 18.79 8.06
C LYS A 453 -10.02 17.74 9.01
N HIS A 454 -8.81 17.29 8.69
CA HIS A 454 -7.72 17.13 9.62
C HIS A 454 -8.26 17.21 11.05
N GLY A 455 -8.57 16.04 11.60
CA GLY A 455 -9.38 15.92 12.82
C GLY A 455 -8.92 16.93 13.86
N THR A 456 -9.86 17.57 14.56
CA THR A 456 -9.61 18.64 15.53
C THR A 456 -8.33 18.34 16.29
N LEU A 457 -7.26 19.03 15.90
CA LEU A 457 -5.92 18.79 16.36
C LEU A 457 -5.85 19.28 17.80
N SER A 458 -5.55 18.40 18.75
CA SER A 458 -4.98 18.87 20.01
C SER A 458 -3.54 19.29 19.70
N LEU A 459 -3.37 20.56 19.34
CA LEU A 459 -2.06 21.19 19.34
C LEU A 459 -1.72 21.47 20.79
N GLU A 460 -0.59 20.97 21.28
CA GLU A 460 -0.07 21.43 22.58
C GLU A 460 0.51 22.85 22.39
N GLU A 461 0.36 23.72 23.39
CA GLU A 461 1.07 24.98 23.41
C GLU A 461 2.58 24.71 23.57
N CYS A 462 3.37 25.14 22.58
CA CYS A 462 4.82 25.13 22.74
C CYS A 462 5.22 26.27 23.68
N ASN A 463 5.66 25.93 24.88
CA ASN A 463 6.34 26.88 25.77
C ASN A 463 7.81 27.10 25.39
N VAL A 464 8.27 26.52 24.28
CA VAL A 464 9.63 26.67 23.78
C VAL A 464 9.67 27.85 22.81
N ALA A 465 10.52 28.84 23.11
CA ALA A 465 10.77 29.97 22.22
C ALA A 465 11.60 29.51 21.00
N ILE A 466 10.96 28.83 20.06
CA ILE A 466 11.58 28.36 18.81
C ILE A 466 11.49 29.49 17.80
N ARG A 467 12.65 30.01 17.36
CA ARG A 467 12.77 30.85 16.18
C ARG A 467 13.90 30.30 15.32
N SER A 468 13.54 29.57 14.29
CA SER A 468 14.48 28.92 13.37
C SER A 468 13.92 28.94 11.97
N ASP A 469 14.81 28.95 10.98
CA ASP A 469 14.43 28.76 9.59
C ASP A 469 14.68 27.30 9.22
N PHE A 470 13.63 26.63 8.73
CA PHE A 470 13.69 25.26 8.29
C PHE A 470 13.77 25.20 6.78
N TYR A 471 14.80 24.54 6.27
CA TYR A 471 15.06 24.37 4.86
C TYR A 471 14.84 22.92 4.48
N PHE A 472 14.23 22.71 3.31
CA PHE A 472 14.11 21.38 2.72
C PHE A 472 14.37 21.43 1.23
N ILE A 473 14.81 20.30 0.69
CA ILE A 473 15.22 20.17 -0.70
C ILE A 473 14.29 19.19 -1.40
N CYS A 474 13.74 19.62 -2.53
CA CYS A 474 13.03 18.75 -3.45
C CYS A 474 13.86 18.53 -4.72
N GLN A 475 14.09 17.28 -5.07
CA GLN A 475 14.68 16.91 -6.35
C GLN A 475 13.55 16.61 -7.34
N VAL A 476 13.60 17.27 -8.50
CA VAL A 476 12.58 17.19 -9.56
C VAL A 476 13.27 17.12 -10.90
N ASP A 477 13.10 16.02 -11.62
CA ASP A 477 13.72 15.81 -12.94
C ASP A 477 15.23 16.18 -12.94
N GLN A 478 15.64 17.21 -13.70
CA GLN A 478 17.03 17.68 -13.82
C GLN A 478 17.41 18.77 -12.79
N ARG A 479 16.62 18.97 -11.73
CA ARG A 479 16.76 20.12 -10.82
C ARG A 479 16.68 19.75 -9.34
N SER A 480 17.39 20.53 -8.53
CA SER A 480 17.27 20.51 -7.08
C SER A 480 16.81 21.90 -6.61
N LEU A 481 15.71 21.92 -5.87
CA LEU A 481 15.02 23.13 -5.45
C LEU A 481 15.07 23.23 -3.93
N VAL A 482 15.57 24.36 -3.43
CA VAL A 482 15.68 24.64 -2.00
C VAL A 482 14.50 25.50 -1.58
N TYR A 483 13.77 25.08 -0.55
CA TYR A 483 12.64 25.83 0.01
C TYR A 483 12.93 26.21 1.45
N GLN A 484 12.34 27.33 1.89
CA GLN A 484 12.47 27.85 3.25
C GLN A 484 11.09 27.96 3.90
N VAL A 485 11.01 27.54 5.16
CA VAL A 485 9.85 27.70 6.02
C VAL A 485 10.30 28.23 7.37
N SER A 486 9.81 29.40 7.75
CA SER A 486 10.10 29.96 9.07
C SER A 486 9.24 29.29 10.15
N ILE A 487 9.87 29.00 11.29
CA ILE A 487 9.24 28.44 12.48
C ILE A 487 9.27 29.50 13.58
N SER A 488 8.09 29.80 14.15
CA SER A 488 7.94 30.74 15.26
C SER A 488 7.00 30.16 16.32
N GLY A 489 7.50 29.95 17.53
CA GLY A 489 6.72 29.35 18.63
C GLY A 489 6.20 27.95 18.30
N GLY A 490 6.97 27.19 17.51
CA GLY A 490 6.60 25.86 17.01
C GLY A 490 5.51 25.85 15.93
N LYS A 491 5.08 27.01 15.44
CA LYS A 491 4.15 27.16 14.31
C LYS A 491 4.92 27.51 13.03
N LEU A 492 4.54 26.86 11.93
CA LEU A 492 5.14 27.03 10.61
C LEU A 492 4.40 28.14 9.83
N ALA A 493 5.13 29.04 9.17
CA ALA A 493 4.58 30.24 8.53
C ALA A 493 4.16 30.08 7.05
N CYS A 494 3.77 28.87 6.61
CA CYS A 494 3.51 28.57 5.20
C CYS A 494 2.13 27.99 4.86
N ASN A 495 1.17 27.97 5.80
CA ASN A 495 -0.11 27.27 5.61
C ASN A 495 -0.88 27.70 4.37
N GLU A 496 -1.29 26.72 3.55
CA GLU A 496 -2.05 26.90 2.29
C GLU A 496 -1.37 27.80 1.25
N LYS A 497 -0.05 28.04 1.37
CA LYS A 497 0.72 28.78 0.37
C LYS A 497 1.36 27.83 -0.65
N VAL A 498 1.46 28.30 -1.89
CA VAL A 498 2.40 27.77 -2.87
C VAL A 498 3.76 28.38 -2.53
N LEU A 499 4.76 27.55 -2.24
CA LEU A 499 6.11 28.03 -1.95
C LEU A 499 6.90 28.23 -3.23
N ASP A 500 7.61 29.35 -3.29
CA ASP A 500 8.62 29.61 -4.31
C ASP A 500 9.96 29.03 -3.88
N ALA A 501 10.70 28.45 -4.83
CA ALA A 501 12.04 27.98 -4.58
C ALA A 501 12.98 29.16 -4.29
N LEU A 502 13.73 29.05 -3.20
CA LEU A 502 14.77 30.00 -2.80
C LEU A 502 15.93 30.00 -3.79
N VAL A 503 16.32 28.79 -4.20
CA VAL A 503 17.42 28.51 -5.13
C VAL A 503 17.00 27.31 -6.00
N CYS A 504 17.31 27.39 -7.30
CA CYS A 504 17.13 26.32 -8.26
C CYS A 504 18.50 25.94 -8.83
N LEU A 505 18.89 24.68 -8.71
CA LEU A 505 20.17 24.15 -9.18
C LEU A 505 19.93 23.16 -10.32
N ASP A 506 20.73 23.27 -11.39
CA ASP A 506 20.73 22.30 -12.49
C ASP A 506 21.49 21.03 -12.07
N THR A 507 20.76 20.09 -11.48
CA THR A 507 21.27 18.80 -11.02
C THR A 507 20.77 17.72 -11.97
N VAL A 508 21.41 17.63 -13.13
CA VAL A 508 21.05 16.69 -14.20
C VAL A 508 21.04 15.26 -13.67
N ARG A 509 19.95 14.54 -13.97
CA ARG A 509 19.75 13.12 -13.70
C ARG A 509 19.49 12.34 -14.99
N PRO A 510 20.23 11.29 -15.36
CA PRO A 510 19.90 10.45 -16.49
C PRO A 510 18.66 9.57 -16.17
N GLY A 511 17.50 9.90 -16.76
CA GLY A 511 16.30 9.06 -16.72
C GLY A 511 15.17 9.55 -15.81
N ASP A 512 13.98 8.95 -15.96
CA ASP A 512 12.81 9.19 -15.11
C ASP A 512 13.05 8.60 -13.70
N VAL A 513 12.78 9.38 -12.65
CA VAL A 513 13.05 9.02 -11.25
C VAL A 513 12.35 7.70 -10.85
N GLY A 514 13.13 6.62 -10.77
CA GLY A 514 12.79 5.41 -10.06
C GLY A 514 12.93 5.63 -8.56
N ILE A 515 11.98 5.10 -7.78
CA ILE A 515 12.00 5.17 -6.31
C ILE A 515 13.24 4.42 -5.76
N ASP A 516 13.76 3.44 -6.51
CA ASP A 516 14.87 2.55 -6.14
C ASP A 516 16.25 2.97 -6.65
N ASP A 517 16.35 4.09 -7.36
CA ASP A 517 17.62 4.61 -7.87
C ASP A 517 18.42 5.29 -6.75
N PRO A 518 19.74 5.05 -6.64
CA PRO A 518 20.58 5.74 -5.67
C PRO A 518 20.56 7.25 -5.90
N PRO A 519 20.65 8.07 -4.84
CA PRO A 519 20.66 9.52 -4.99
C PRO A 519 21.87 9.98 -5.80
N GLU A 520 21.62 10.53 -6.99
CA GLU A 520 22.69 11.01 -7.86
C GLU A 520 23.34 12.30 -7.40
N TRP A 521 22.71 12.98 -6.44
CA TRP A 521 23.18 14.23 -5.84
C TRP A 521 22.95 14.17 -4.34
N PHE A 522 23.98 14.53 -3.59
CA PHE A 522 24.02 14.52 -2.14
C PHE A 522 24.07 15.94 -1.59
N PHE A 523 23.49 16.14 -0.42
CA PHE A 523 23.32 17.44 0.21
C PHE A 523 23.99 17.44 1.58
N VAL A 524 24.87 18.41 1.82
CA VAL A 524 25.60 18.54 3.09
C VAL A 524 25.57 19.99 3.55
N HIS A 525 24.90 20.27 4.65
CA HIS A 525 24.82 21.63 5.20
C HIS A 525 25.89 21.88 6.28
N HIS A 526 26.44 23.10 6.27
CA HIS A 526 27.41 23.65 7.23
C HIS A 526 27.00 25.08 7.57
N GLY A 527 26.18 25.25 8.61
CA GLY A 527 25.51 26.52 8.86
C GLY A 527 24.69 26.94 7.64
N SER A 528 24.81 28.20 7.21
CA SER A 528 24.11 28.75 6.03
C SER A 528 24.67 28.27 4.67
N MET A 529 25.73 27.46 4.66
CA MET A 529 26.32 26.92 3.44
C MET A 529 25.80 25.50 3.18
N LEU A 530 25.41 25.21 1.95
CA LEU A 530 24.95 23.91 1.49
C LEU A 530 25.81 23.44 0.31
N ASP A 531 26.60 22.39 0.55
CA ASP A 531 27.36 21.66 -0.46
C ASP A 531 26.41 20.67 -1.18
N VAL A 532 26.33 20.78 -2.51
CA VAL A 532 25.54 19.88 -3.38
C VAL A 532 26.47 19.11 -4.28
N ILE A 533 26.75 17.87 -3.88
CA ILE A 533 27.85 17.05 -4.37
C ILE A 533 27.27 15.95 -5.27
N PRO A 534 27.70 15.83 -6.54
CA PRO A 534 27.20 14.78 -7.41
C PRO A 534 27.75 13.41 -7.00
N SER A 535 27.04 12.33 -7.33
CA SER A 535 27.56 10.97 -7.33
C SER A 535 28.57 10.78 -8.47
N LEU A 536 28.23 11.26 -9.67
CA LEU A 536 29.00 11.06 -10.91
C LEU A 536 30.18 12.05 -11.08
N PRO A 537 31.40 11.56 -11.38
CA PRO A 537 32.61 12.39 -11.34
C PRO A 537 32.68 13.51 -12.38
N TYR A 538 31.81 13.48 -13.39
CA TYR A 538 31.80 14.43 -14.49
C TYR A 538 30.98 15.69 -14.21
N TYR A 539 30.17 15.71 -13.15
CA TYR A 539 29.40 16.89 -12.74
C TYR A 539 30.16 17.73 -11.72
N ASN A 540 29.91 19.05 -11.76
CA ASN A 540 30.51 20.03 -10.87
C ASN A 540 29.83 20.04 -9.49
N HIS A 541 30.55 20.54 -8.49
CA HIS A 541 30.07 20.73 -7.13
C HIS A 541 29.41 22.12 -7.02
N TYR A 542 28.19 22.20 -6.47
CA TYR A 542 27.59 23.49 -6.12
C TYR A 542 27.80 23.80 -4.64
N VAL A 543 28.13 25.04 -4.34
CA VAL A 543 28.17 25.57 -2.98
C VAL A 543 27.13 26.68 -2.90
N VAL A 544 26.04 26.44 -2.16
CA VAL A 544 24.90 27.34 -2.04
C VAL A 544 24.98 28.09 -0.72
N ASP A 545 24.86 29.41 -0.76
CA ASP A 545 24.62 30.24 0.41
C ASP A 545 23.11 30.49 0.48
N VAL A 546 22.43 29.84 1.44
CA VAL A 546 20.96 29.91 1.52
C VAL A 546 20.46 31.25 2.05
N GLU A 547 21.24 31.95 2.86
CA GLU A 547 20.87 33.30 3.34
C GLU A 547 20.96 34.34 2.23
N ARG A 548 22.03 34.27 1.43
CA ARG A 548 22.24 35.18 0.28
C ARG A 548 21.48 34.75 -0.97
N LYS A 549 20.91 33.55 -0.98
CA LYS A 549 20.13 32.98 -2.10
C LYS A 549 20.95 32.90 -3.40
N CYS A 550 22.22 32.56 -3.28
CA CYS A 550 23.14 32.46 -4.40
C CYS A 550 24.00 31.20 -4.30
N TYR A 551 24.61 30.78 -5.41
CA TYR A 551 25.49 29.63 -5.42
C TYR A 551 26.71 29.86 -6.30
N ASN A 552 27.79 29.14 -6.00
CA ASN A 552 28.99 29.06 -6.81
C ASN A 552 29.17 27.64 -7.33
N ILE A 553 29.72 27.52 -8.54
CA ILE A 553 30.04 26.24 -9.16
C ILE A 553 31.54 26.01 -9.07
N HIS A 554 31.93 24.91 -8.43
CA HIS A 554 33.31 24.49 -8.30
C HIS A 554 33.58 23.29 -9.20
N LYS A 555 34.62 23.41 -10.05
CA LYS A 555 35.02 22.32 -10.93
C LYS A 555 35.39 21.09 -10.11
N ASN A 556 34.79 19.96 -10.44
CA ASN A 556 35.08 18.72 -9.75
C ASN A 556 36.50 18.23 -10.09
N LYS A 557 37.31 17.97 -9.05
CA LYS A 557 38.71 17.53 -9.18
C LYS A 557 38.90 16.03 -8.96
N ARG A 558 37.82 15.25 -8.90
CA ARG A 558 37.88 13.79 -8.74
C ARG A 558 37.96 13.06 -10.07
N SER A 559 38.80 12.02 -10.16
CA SER A 559 38.88 11.16 -11.33
C SER A 559 38.30 9.78 -11.02
N LYS A 560 37.23 9.39 -11.72
CA LYS A 560 36.66 8.03 -11.73
C LYS A 560 36.10 7.48 -10.40
N LEU A 561 35.79 8.34 -9.43
CA LEU A 561 35.13 7.94 -8.17
C LEU A 561 33.63 8.19 -8.23
N PHE A 562 32.85 7.15 -7.96
CA PHE A 562 31.39 7.19 -7.85
C PHE A 562 31.04 7.13 -6.37
N PHE A 563 30.30 8.13 -5.88
CA PHE A 563 29.89 8.16 -4.48
C PHE A 563 28.51 7.55 -4.30
N SER A 564 28.37 6.68 -3.31
CA SER A 564 27.13 6.06 -2.88
C SER A 564 26.49 6.82 -1.71
N ALA A 565 27.29 7.54 -0.92
CA ALA A 565 26.81 8.43 0.12
C ALA A 565 27.80 9.59 0.34
N VAL A 566 27.28 10.79 0.64
CA VAL A 566 28.08 11.93 1.08
C VAL A 566 27.34 12.65 2.21
N PHE A 567 28.03 12.92 3.31
CA PHE A 567 27.42 13.49 4.51
C PHE A 567 28.45 14.21 5.40
N ARG A 568 27.93 14.95 6.38
CA ARG A 568 28.74 15.63 7.40
C ARG A 568 29.08 14.68 8.53
N VAL A 569 30.32 14.76 9.01
CA VAL A 569 30.78 14.14 10.25
C VAL A 569 31.60 15.16 11.02
N GLY A 570 31.03 15.76 12.06
CA GLY A 570 31.64 16.90 12.74
C GLY A 570 31.91 18.05 11.77
N GLN A 571 33.18 18.46 11.66
CA GLN A 571 33.63 19.50 10.73
C GLN A 571 33.96 19.00 9.32
N TYR A 572 33.95 17.69 9.11
CA TYR A 572 34.37 17.07 7.86
C TYR A 572 33.18 16.73 6.98
N THR A 573 33.40 16.78 5.66
CA THR A 573 32.49 16.20 4.68
C THR A 573 33.10 14.88 4.21
N VAL A 574 32.39 13.79 4.45
CA VAL A 574 32.82 12.43 4.16
C VAL A 574 32.01 11.88 3.00
N ALA A 575 32.68 11.17 2.09
CA ALA A 575 32.07 10.43 1.00
C ALA A 575 32.46 8.95 1.07
N LEU A 576 31.51 8.10 0.71
CA LEU A 576 31.66 6.65 0.60
C LEU A 576 31.37 6.21 -0.83
N CYS A 577 32.13 5.25 -1.33
CA CYS A 577 31.81 4.56 -2.59
C CYS A 577 30.96 3.31 -2.32
N ASP A 578 31.10 2.26 -3.12
CA ASP A 578 30.36 1.00 -2.99
C ASP A 578 30.95 0.05 -1.95
N THR A 579 32.16 0.28 -1.43
CA THR A 579 32.81 -0.60 -0.43
C THR A 579 33.24 0.15 0.83
N LEU A 580 33.35 -0.56 1.96
CA LEU A 580 33.75 0.04 3.26
C LEU A 580 35.21 0.55 3.26
N GLN A 581 36.08 0.02 2.39
CA GLN A 581 37.47 0.51 2.25
C GLN A 581 37.60 1.86 1.52
N ASP A 582 36.52 2.34 0.92
CA ASP A 582 36.52 3.51 0.04
C ASP A 582 35.89 4.72 0.73
N VAL A 583 36.57 5.19 1.78
CA VAL A 583 36.23 6.39 2.57
C VAL A 583 37.06 7.57 2.10
N TYR A 584 36.42 8.69 1.81
CA TYR A 584 37.06 9.92 1.35
C TYR A 584 36.63 11.13 2.18
N VAL A 585 37.56 12.03 2.46
CA VAL A 585 37.31 13.30 3.17
C VAL A 585 37.58 14.46 2.22
N LEU A 586 36.64 15.41 2.16
CA LEU A 586 36.78 16.62 1.36
C LEU A 586 37.68 17.64 2.07
N ASN A 587 38.71 18.12 1.38
CA ASN A 587 39.41 19.33 1.78
C ASN A 587 38.63 20.56 1.29
N GLN A 588 37.96 21.26 2.21
CA GLN A 588 37.12 22.41 1.90
C GLN A 588 37.88 23.59 1.26
N ASN A 589 39.19 23.73 1.51
CA ASN A 589 39.97 24.86 0.98
C ASN A 589 40.26 24.73 -0.52
N ASN A 590 40.38 23.51 -1.04
CA ASN A 590 40.79 23.28 -2.43
C ASN A 590 39.88 22.32 -3.22
N PHE A 591 38.82 21.82 -2.58
CA PHE A 591 37.83 20.87 -3.08
C PHE A 591 38.42 19.56 -3.60
N GLN A 592 39.50 19.08 -2.96
CA GLN A 592 40.10 17.77 -3.26
C GLN A 592 39.62 16.72 -2.26
N TRP A 593 39.24 15.55 -2.79
CA TRP A 593 38.92 14.36 -2.01
C TRP A 593 40.20 13.61 -1.66
N ARG A 594 40.40 13.32 -0.37
CA ARG A 594 41.52 12.52 0.11
C ARG A 594 41.00 11.20 0.65
N ARG A 595 41.57 10.09 0.19
CA ARG A 595 41.23 8.75 0.68
C ARG A 595 41.74 8.60 2.11
N GLN A 596 40.88 8.12 3.00
CA GLN A 596 41.24 7.74 4.36
C GLN A 596 41.71 6.29 4.37
N LYS A 597 42.74 5.99 5.16
CA LYS A 597 43.16 4.61 5.38
C LYS A 597 42.16 3.94 6.33
N THR A 598 41.61 2.82 5.90
CA THR A 598 40.60 2.07 6.65
C THR A 598 41.15 0.73 7.11
N SER A 599 40.80 0.30 8.32
CA SER A 599 41.05 -1.05 8.84
C SER A 599 39.83 -1.59 9.59
N SER A 600 39.75 -2.91 9.76
CA SER A 600 38.78 -3.54 10.67
C SER A 600 39.35 -4.85 11.20
N ARG A 601 38.86 -5.29 12.37
CA ARG A 601 39.23 -6.57 12.98
C ARG A 601 38.30 -7.72 12.59
N SER A 602 37.07 -7.40 12.18
CA SER A 602 35.99 -8.37 12.00
C SER A 602 35.21 -8.23 10.69
N LEU A 603 35.40 -7.14 9.95
CA LEU A 603 34.67 -6.86 8.72
C LEU A 603 35.55 -7.07 7.48
N ASP A 604 34.97 -7.66 6.45
CA ASP A 604 35.54 -7.63 5.10
C ASP A 604 35.29 -6.25 4.48
N LEU A 605 36.32 -5.42 4.42
CA LEU A 605 36.22 -4.07 3.90
C LEU A 605 36.02 -4.00 2.38
N SER A 606 36.29 -5.10 1.67
CA SER A 606 36.07 -5.20 0.23
C SER A 606 34.61 -5.49 -0.13
N HIS A 607 33.79 -5.83 0.87
CA HIS A 607 32.37 -6.09 0.69
C HIS A 607 31.63 -4.84 0.19
N LYS A 608 30.71 -5.06 -0.75
CA LYS A 608 29.89 -3.98 -1.30
C LYS A 608 28.71 -3.69 -0.39
N VAL A 609 28.45 -2.43 -0.11
CA VAL A 609 27.38 -1.99 0.78
C VAL A 609 26.50 -0.98 0.06
N LYS A 610 25.19 -1.23 0.04
CA LYS A 610 24.20 -0.28 -0.49
C LYS A 610 23.70 0.58 0.65
N ILE A 611 24.04 1.87 0.69
CA ILE A 611 23.76 2.69 1.88
C ILE A 611 22.28 3.15 1.88
N SER A 612 21.53 2.80 2.93
CA SER A 612 20.14 3.24 3.13
C SER A 612 20.03 4.52 3.97
N GLY A 613 20.95 4.73 4.90
CA GLY A 613 20.98 5.91 5.76
C GLY A 613 22.27 6.03 6.56
N PHE A 614 22.48 7.20 7.15
CA PHE A 614 23.68 7.55 7.91
C PHE A 614 23.35 8.45 9.10
N VAL A 615 24.23 8.45 10.11
CA VAL A 615 24.17 9.35 11.27
C VAL A 615 25.56 9.83 11.64
N ASP A 616 25.68 11.13 11.92
CA ASP A 616 26.84 11.75 12.58
C ASP A 616 26.72 11.50 14.09
N LEU A 617 27.67 10.77 14.67
CA LEU A 617 27.67 10.42 16.09
C LEU A 617 28.40 11.47 16.94
N GLY A 618 29.01 12.48 16.32
CA GLY A 618 29.94 13.38 17.00
C GLY A 618 31.33 12.76 17.16
N ASP A 619 32.27 13.55 17.69
CA ASP A 619 33.65 13.14 17.95
C ASP A 619 34.42 12.54 16.76
N ASP A 620 34.08 12.97 15.55
CA ASP A 620 34.61 12.44 14.28
C ASP A 620 34.28 10.96 14.04
N ALA A 621 33.11 10.50 14.53
CA ALA A 621 32.59 9.16 14.26
C ALA A 621 31.22 9.22 13.56
N PHE A 622 30.92 8.21 12.74
CA PHE A 622 29.64 8.10 12.07
C PHE A 622 29.20 6.64 11.96
N MET A 623 27.90 6.44 11.71
CA MET A 623 27.34 5.12 11.45
C MET A 623 26.51 5.12 10.16
N ILE A 624 26.57 4.03 9.43
CA ILE A 624 25.79 3.78 8.22
C ILE A 624 24.98 2.49 8.35
N SER A 625 23.85 2.42 7.63
CA SER A 625 23.07 1.20 7.47
C SER A 625 23.17 0.70 6.04
N ASP A 626 23.32 -0.62 5.89
CA ASP A 626 23.11 -1.30 4.62
C ASP A 626 21.62 -1.34 4.28
N ALA A 627 21.27 -1.27 3.01
CA ALA A 627 19.92 -1.25 2.48
C ALA A 627 19.42 -2.65 2.13
N GLU A 628 20.34 -3.61 1.88
CA GLU A 628 20.00 -4.99 1.50
C GLU A 628 20.00 -5.92 2.71
N THR A 629 20.70 -5.54 3.78
CA THR A 629 20.79 -6.29 5.03
C THR A 629 20.39 -5.43 6.23
N ASN A 630 20.30 -6.05 7.41
CA ASN A 630 20.07 -5.36 8.68
C ASN A 630 21.37 -4.91 9.34
N ASN A 631 22.49 -4.90 8.61
CA ASN A 631 23.79 -4.60 9.15
C ASN A 631 23.99 -3.08 9.25
N CYS A 632 24.53 -2.66 10.40
CA CYS A 632 24.99 -1.30 10.62
C CYS A 632 26.50 -1.32 10.86
N PHE A 633 27.20 -0.30 10.35
CA PHE A 633 28.64 -0.17 10.46
C PHE A 633 28.99 1.20 11.03
N LEU A 634 29.84 1.22 12.05
CA LEU A 634 30.35 2.44 12.67
C LEU A 634 31.80 2.66 12.22
N PHE A 635 32.13 3.88 11.83
CA PHE A 635 33.49 4.28 11.51
C PHE A 635 33.98 5.37 12.44
N ASP A 636 35.17 5.17 13.00
CA ASP A 636 35.92 6.19 13.73
C ASP A 636 36.95 6.81 12.76
N LEU A 637 36.76 8.08 12.39
CA LEU A 637 37.67 8.78 11.46
C LEU A 637 39.08 8.97 12.05
N LYS A 638 39.19 9.16 13.38
CA LYS A 638 40.47 9.39 14.06
C LYS A 638 41.33 8.13 14.04
N ARG A 639 40.70 6.98 14.30
CA ARG A 639 41.37 5.66 14.27
C ARG A 639 41.49 5.10 12.86
N GLY A 640 40.62 5.52 11.95
CA GLY A 640 40.48 4.90 10.62
C GLY A 640 39.97 3.46 10.72
N GLU A 641 39.14 3.15 11.70
CA GLU A 641 38.71 1.78 12.03
C GLU A 641 37.19 1.62 11.90
N TRP A 642 36.77 0.55 11.22
CA TRP A 642 35.37 0.14 11.09
C TRP A 642 35.01 -0.92 12.14
N PHE A 643 33.84 -0.74 12.74
CA PHE A 643 33.24 -1.63 13.72
C PHE A 643 31.88 -2.12 13.23
N ALA A 644 31.61 -3.41 13.43
CA ALA A 644 30.27 -3.96 13.25
C ALA A 644 29.38 -3.48 14.40
N VAL A 645 28.14 -3.08 14.09
CA VAL A 645 27.14 -2.74 15.10
C VAL A 645 26.10 -3.85 15.13
N GLU A 646 25.98 -4.53 16.26
CA GLU A 646 24.96 -5.59 16.42
C GLU A 646 23.55 -4.96 16.32
N PRO A 647 22.64 -5.57 15.53
CA PRO A 647 21.27 -5.10 15.42
C PRO A 647 20.49 -5.34 16.73
N PRO A 648 19.31 -4.71 16.91
CA PRO A 648 18.48 -4.89 18.10
C PRO A 648 18.09 -6.35 18.33
N ARG A 649 18.26 -6.86 19.56
CA ARG A 649 17.91 -8.24 19.93
C ARG A 649 16.41 -8.37 20.28
N GLY A 650 15.73 -9.39 19.73
CA GLY A 650 14.47 -9.90 20.29
C GLY A 650 13.14 -9.50 19.61
N TYR A 651 13.15 -8.89 18.42
CA TYR A 651 11.91 -8.62 17.66
C TYR A 651 11.98 -9.22 16.25
N ILE A 652 11.05 -10.14 15.93
CA ILE A 652 10.98 -10.89 14.66
C ILE A 652 10.72 -9.95 13.46
N PHE A 653 10.05 -8.81 13.66
CA PHE A 653 9.71 -7.87 12.57
C PHE A 653 10.93 -7.22 11.91
N TRP A 654 12.04 -7.02 12.65
CA TRP A 654 13.23 -6.31 12.13
C TRP A 654 14.18 -7.22 11.37
N GLN A 655 14.04 -8.55 11.49
CA GLN A 655 14.82 -9.49 10.67
C GLN A 655 14.45 -9.40 9.18
N TYR A 656 13.29 -8.80 8.86
CA TYR A 656 12.77 -8.58 7.51
C TYR A 656 12.81 -7.10 7.06
N ALA A 657 13.33 -6.19 7.89
CA ALA A 657 13.33 -4.76 7.62
C ALA A 657 14.67 -4.31 7.01
N ALA A 658 14.85 -4.49 5.70
CA ALA A 658 16.05 -4.04 5.00
C ALA A 658 16.27 -2.52 5.19
N GLY A 659 17.46 -2.09 5.61
CA GLY A 659 17.80 -0.67 5.93
C GLY A 659 17.23 -0.15 7.25
N LEU A 660 17.99 -0.21 8.35
CA LEU A 660 17.54 0.33 9.65
C LEU A 660 17.51 1.86 9.68
N LEU A 661 18.54 2.50 9.12
CA LEU A 661 18.59 3.94 8.97
C LEU A 661 18.03 4.35 7.61
N ASN A 662 17.40 5.51 7.53
CA ASN A 662 16.85 6.01 6.29
C ASN A 662 17.24 7.48 6.06
N GLY A 663 18.00 7.71 5.00
CA GLY A 663 18.56 9.03 4.69
C GLY A 663 19.40 9.57 5.85
N ARG A 664 19.29 10.87 6.10
CA ARG A 664 19.94 11.52 7.25
C ARG A 664 19.20 11.19 8.54
N SER A 665 19.92 10.58 9.48
CA SER A 665 19.48 10.33 10.86
C SER A 665 20.22 11.26 11.83
N ILE A 666 19.67 11.45 13.04
CA ILE A 666 20.17 12.42 14.02
C ILE A 666 20.54 11.72 15.32
N PHE A 667 21.77 11.90 15.78
CA PHE A 667 22.20 11.49 17.11
C PHE A 667 22.01 12.62 18.12
N ALA A 668 21.26 12.35 19.18
CA ALA A 668 21.03 13.30 20.26
C ALA A 668 20.75 12.56 21.58
N GLU A 669 21.37 13.03 22.67
CA GLU A 669 21.16 12.53 24.03
C GLU A 669 21.35 10.99 24.21
N GLY A 670 22.22 10.38 23.39
CA GLY A 670 22.50 8.94 23.41
C GLY A 670 21.63 8.09 22.47
N PHE A 671 20.68 8.72 21.76
CA PHE A 671 19.75 8.04 20.85
C PHE A 671 19.92 8.49 19.41
N ILE A 672 19.78 7.54 18.49
CA ILE A 672 19.75 7.74 17.03
C ILE A 672 18.29 7.80 16.59
N TYR A 673 17.85 8.96 16.13
CA TYR A 673 16.52 9.18 15.56
C TYR A 673 16.59 9.01 14.04
N THR A 674 15.65 8.25 13.47
CA THR A 674 15.54 8.01 12.02
C THR A 674 14.08 8.01 11.58
N CYS A 675 13.82 8.35 10.32
CA CYS A 675 12.48 8.24 9.72
C CYS A 675 12.09 6.78 9.48
N SER A 676 10.83 6.46 9.75
CA SER A 676 10.23 5.15 9.48
C SER A 676 8.82 5.27 8.91
N ALA A 677 8.28 4.16 8.42
CA ALA A 677 6.90 4.05 7.98
C ALA A 677 5.95 4.32 9.16
N GLY A 678 5.43 5.55 9.24
CA GLY A 678 4.52 5.99 10.29
C GLY A 678 5.09 6.96 11.33
N GLY A 679 6.34 7.44 11.19
CA GLY A 679 6.87 8.48 12.08
C GLY A 679 8.39 8.44 12.26
N LEU A 680 8.84 8.58 13.51
CA LEU A 680 10.25 8.49 13.91
C LEU A 680 10.46 7.23 14.75
N ILE A 681 11.64 6.64 14.62
CA ILE A 681 12.14 5.57 15.50
C ILE A 681 13.42 6.07 16.16
N ALA A 682 13.60 5.75 17.44
CA ALA A 682 14.83 6.00 18.17
C ALA A 682 15.51 4.68 18.56
N PHE A 683 16.84 4.63 18.45
CA PHE A 683 17.69 3.53 18.91
C PHE A 683 18.73 4.04 19.89
N GLU A 684 18.87 3.41 21.05
CA GLU A 684 20.02 3.69 21.93
C GLU A 684 21.28 3.08 21.30
N LEU A 685 22.37 3.85 21.18
CA LEU A 685 23.67 3.30 20.79
C LEU A 685 24.43 2.89 22.06
N ILE A 686 24.70 1.59 22.20
CA ILE A 686 25.37 1.04 23.39
C ILE A 686 26.79 0.63 23.02
N ASP A 687 27.76 1.25 23.68
CA ASP A 687 29.17 0.88 23.63
C ASP A 687 29.44 -0.29 24.59
N LYS A 688 30.07 -1.36 24.09
CA LYS A 688 30.54 -2.53 24.85
C LYS A 688 32.07 -2.65 24.81
N ASN A 689 32.78 -1.52 24.85
CA ASN A 689 34.25 -1.36 24.80
C ASN A 689 34.91 -1.80 23.47
N ASP A 690 34.60 -3.01 22.99
CA ASP A 690 35.17 -3.62 21.78
C ASP A 690 34.11 -3.95 20.70
N SER A 691 32.84 -3.66 20.97
CA SER A 691 31.74 -3.79 20.00
C SER A 691 30.62 -2.80 20.31
N TYR A 692 29.81 -2.52 19.30
CA TYR A 692 28.63 -1.66 19.43
C TYR A 692 27.37 -2.49 19.25
N CYS A 693 26.29 -2.12 19.93
CA CYS A 693 24.97 -2.66 19.64
C CYS A 693 23.89 -1.59 19.72
N LEU A 694 22.85 -1.77 18.92
CA LEU A 694 21.63 -0.97 19.03
C LEU A 694 20.72 -1.57 20.10
N GLY A 695 20.25 -0.71 21.01
CA GLY A 695 19.22 -1.02 21.98
C GLY A 695 17.87 -1.32 21.34
N GLN A 696 16.87 -1.64 22.15
CA GLN A 696 15.52 -1.87 21.64
C GLN A 696 14.97 -0.60 20.97
N PRO A 697 14.31 -0.72 19.80
CA PRO A 697 13.74 0.43 19.11
C PRO A 697 12.58 1.02 19.91
N ILE A 698 12.59 2.33 20.03
CA ILE A 698 11.48 3.10 20.59
C ILE A 698 10.69 3.71 19.43
N MET A 699 9.47 3.21 19.24
CA MET A 699 8.57 3.68 18.20
C MET A 699 7.88 4.97 18.65
N LEU A 700 8.31 6.10 18.10
CA LEU A 700 7.66 7.39 18.33
C LEU A 700 6.50 7.53 17.33
N ASN A 701 5.46 6.73 17.59
CA ASN A 701 4.25 6.69 16.81
C ASN A 701 3.47 7.99 17.03
N SER A 702 3.48 8.84 16.02
CA SER A 702 2.58 9.96 15.93
C SER A 702 1.49 9.60 14.93
N SER A 703 0.28 10.12 15.11
CA SER A 703 -0.81 10.01 14.13
C SER A 703 -0.54 10.78 12.81
N TRP A 704 0.71 10.85 12.30
CA TRP A 704 1.13 11.62 11.10
C TRP A 704 0.67 10.96 9.81
N LYS A 705 -0.61 10.59 9.71
CA LYS A 705 -1.18 10.12 8.44
C LYS A 705 -1.81 11.29 7.70
N TYR A 706 -1.00 12.28 7.32
CA TYR A 706 -1.45 13.40 6.48
C TYR A 706 -1.24 13.10 5.00
N ILE A 707 -0.10 12.52 4.65
CA ILE A 707 0.22 12.11 3.29
C ILE A 707 0.68 10.65 3.37
N PHE A 708 0.23 9.79 2.46
CA PHE A 708 0.76 8.44 2.35
C PHE A 708 2.25 8.54 2.01
N GLY A 709 3.12 7.75 2.64
CA GLY A 709 4.55 7.99 2.45
C GLY A 709 5.42 6.83 2.84
N GLU A 710 6.06 6.27 1.83
CA GLU A 710 7.31 5.56 1.99
C GLU A 710 8.34 6.45 2.71
N ARG A 711 9.10 5.87 3.64
CA ARG A 711 10.07 6.60 4.47
C ARG A 711 11.08 7.44 3.67
N ARG A 712 11.32 7.12 2.39
CA ARG A 712 12.21 7.84 1.46
C ARG A 712 11.76 9.28 1.14
N PHE A 713 10.50 9.63 1.40
CA PHE A 713 9.94 10.98 1.20
C PHE A 713 9.87 11.81 2.50
N LEU A 714 10.41 11.26 3.58
CA LEU A 714 10.53 11.95 4.86
C LEU A 714 11.95 12.45 5.03
N SER A 715 12.07 13.71 5.42
CA SER A 715 13.32 14.25 5.95
C SER A 715 13.00 15.16 7.13
N PHE A 716 13.96 15.30 8.04
CA PHE A 716 13.75 16.06 9.26
C PHE A 716 15.06 16.64 9.77
N ASP A 717 14.95 17.68 10.60
CA ASP A 717 16.06 18.17 11.40
C ASP A 717 15.59 18.65 12.78
N SER A 718 16.55 18.76 13.70
CA SER A 718 16.32 19.39 14.99
C SER A 718 16.26 20.91 14.82
N VAL A 719 15.18 21.53 15.31
CA VAL A 719 14.97 22.99 15.25
C VAL A 719 15.29 23.69 16.57
N CYS A 720 15.55 22.92 17.63
CA CYS A 720 16.06 23.45 18.89
C CYS A 720 16.93 22.39 19.56
N LYS A 721 18.14 22.78 19.93
CA LYS A 721 19.09 21.96 20.68
C LYS A 721 19.77 22.84 21.74
N GLY A 722 19.03 23.26 22.78
CA GLY A 722 19.61 24.07 23.85
C GLY A 722 18.62 24.62 24.89
N GLU A 723 18.99 24.48 26.17
CA GLU A 723 18.39 24.95 27.44
C GLU A 723 17.28 24.12 28.11
N ILE A 724 16.43 23.36 27.40
CA ILE A 724 15.36 22.58 28.07
C ILE A 724 15.84 21.16 28.32
N ASP A 725 16.23 20.89 29.56
CA ASP A 725 16.92 19.67 30.01
C ASP A 725 16.13 18.35 29.86
N SER A 726 14.95 18.38 29.23
CA SER A 726 13.99 17.27 29.13
C SER A 726 13.26 17.13 27.78
N SER A 727 13.68 17.79 26.69
CA SER A 727 13.02 17.61 25.39
C SER A 727 13.85 17.96 24.16
N ILE A 728 13.51 17.35 23.01
CA ILE A 728 14.05 17.68 21.68
C ILE A 728 12.89 18.10 20.78
N VAL A 729 13.09 19.11 19.94
CA VAL A 729 12.09 19.50 18.94
C VAL A 729 12.62 19.22 17.54
N PHE A 730 11.88 18.41 16.79
CA PHE A 730 12.15 18.17 15.38
C PHE A 730 11.13 18.89 14.50
N CYS A 731 11.56 19.28 13.31
CA CYS A 731 10.64 19.59 12.22
C CYS A 731 10.81 18.52 11.15
N VAL A 732 9.69 17.86 10.82
CA VAL A 732 9.62 16.78 9.84
C VAL A 732 8.87 17.29 8.63
N VAL A 733 9.45 17.13 7.44
CA VAL A 733 8.78 17.39 6.18
C VAL A 733 8.48 16.09 5.47
N GLN A 734 7.27 16.01 4.94
CA GLN A 734 6.76 14.88 4.18
C GLN A 734 6.25 15.39 2.84
N GLY A 735 6.94 15.02 1.75
CA GLY A 735 6.48 15.31 0.39
C GLY A 735 5.52 14.24 -0.16
N CYS A 736 4.60 14.63 -1.04
CA CYS A 736 3.87 13.70 -1.90
C CYS A 736 4.66 13.49 -3.20
N PRO A 737 5.06 12.24 -3.55
CA PRO A 737 5.89 12.00 -4.73
C PRO A 737 5.22 12.40 -6.05
N MET A 738 3.89 12.35 -6.09
CA MET A 738 3.08 12.65 -7.26
C MET A 738 2.43 14.02 -7.09
N ALA A 739 2.43 14.79 -8.17
CA ALA A 739 1.59 15.99 -8.25
C ALA A 739 0.12 15.57 -8.16
N VAL A 740 -0.75 16.50 -7.76
CA VAL A 740 -2.18 16.31 -7.94
C VAL A 740 -2.44 16.06 -9.44
N PRO A 741 -3.24 15.04 -9.81
CA PRO A 741 -3.53 14.74 -11.21
C PRO A 741 -3.87 16.00 -12.00
N PHE A 742 -3.33 16.09 -13.23
CA PHE A 742 -3.54 17.21 -14.16
C PHE A 742 -2.96 18.57 -13.71
N THR A 743 -2.10 18.58 -12.68
CA THR A 743 -1.39 19.78 -12.24
C THR A 743 0.10 19.50 -12.08
N SER A 744 0.88 20.57 -12.04
CA SER A 744 2.26 20.59 -11.53
C SER A 744 2.31 20.79 -10.01
N ARG A 745 1.18 20.74 -9.30
CA ARG A 745 1.13 21.07 -7.87
C ARG A 745 1.41 19.84 -7.02
N HIS A 746 2.49 19.88 -6.26
CA HIS A 746 2.82 18.87 -5.26
C HIS A 746 2.47 19.36 -3.87
N HIS A 747 1.76 18.54 -3.10
CA HIS A 747 1.50 18.82 -1.69
C HIS A 747 2.61 18.27 -0.81
N PHE A 748 2.92 19.01 0.26
CA PHE A 748 3.75 18.53 1.34
C PHE A 748 3.16 18.92 2.68
N ALA A 749 3.49 18.15 3.71
CA ALA A 749 3.18 18.44 5.09
C ALA A 749 4.47 18.69 5.86
N ALA A 750 4.56 19.82 6.56
CA ALA A 750 5.61 20.10 7.52
C ALA A 750 5.01 20.04 8.92
N THR A 751 5.66 19.29 9.83
CA THR A 751 5.17 19.06 11.19
C THR A 751 6.27 19.31 12.20
N THR A 752 6.02 20.22 13.14
CA THR A 752 6.88 20.44 14.31
C THR A 752 6.44 19.53 15.44
N VAL A 753 7.38 18.72 15.94
CA VAL A 753 7.12 17.69 16.94
C VAL A 753 8.06 17.79 18.12
N HIS A 754 7.48 17.64 19.29
CA HIS A 754 8.15 17.73 20.58
C HIS A 754 8.33 16.32 21.13
N VAL A 755 9.57 15.92 21.32
CA VAL A 755 9.93 14.62 21.91
C VAL A 755 10.29 14.87 23.37
N LYS A 756 9.49 14.31 24.28
CA LYS A 756 9.74 14.36 25.73
C LYS A 756 10.76 13.28 26.09
N LEU A 757 11.74 13.63 26.90
CA LEU A 757 12.83 12.75 27.29
C LEU A 757 12.82 12.45 28.79
N GLN A 758 13.29 11.26 29.16
CA GLN A 758 13.50 10.83 30.53
C GLN A 758 14.94 10.35 30.73
N LYS A 759 15.61 10.80 31.81
CA LYS A 759 16.97 10.32 32.14
C LYS A 759 16.93 8.84 32.50
N THR A 760 17.81 8.04 31.90
CA THR A 760 18.01 6.63 32.22
C THR A 760 19.06 6.46 33.32
N LEU A 761 19.21 5.22 33.80
CA LEU A 761 20.28 4.82 34.74
C LEU A 761 21.69 4.96 34.14
N ARG A 762 21.81 5.11 32.81
CA ARG A 762 23.08 5.23 32.08
C ARG A 762 23.42 6.68 31.72
N GLU A 763 22.72 7.64 32.32
CA GLU A 763 22.82 9.08 32.02
C GLU A 763 22.40 9.49 30.60
N THR A 764 21.96 8.55 29.75
CA THR A 764 21.29 8.83 28.47
C THR A 764 19.88 9.38 28.70
N LYS A 765 19.31 10.10 27.73
CA LYS A 765 17.92 10.58 27.83
C LYS A 765 17.03 9.85 26.83
N GLU A 766 16.26 8.91 27.34
CA GLU A 766 15.34 8.07 26.58
C GLU A 766 14.09 8.85 26.15
N PRO A 767 13.68 8.77 24.87
CA PRO A 767 12.44 9.38 24.42
C PRO A 767 11.22 8.59 24.92
N VAL A 768 10.31 9.25 25.63
CA VAL A 768 9.14 8.62 26.26
C VAL A 768 7.82 8.93 25.56
N SER A 769 7.73 10.09 24.91
CA SER A 769 6.55 10.45 24.14
C SER A 769 6.89 11.46 23.03
N ILE A 770 5.99 11.54 22.06
CA ILE A 770 6.06 12.51 20.97
C ILE A 770 4.73 13.25 20.84
N ASP A 771 4.79 14.57 20.92
CA ASP A 771 3.64 15.46 20.87
C ASP A 771 3.73 16.40 19.66
N ARG A 772 2.58 16.85 19.17
CA ARG A 772 2.51 17.79 18.05
C ARG A 772 2.38 19.21 18.53
N VAL A 773 3.24 20.05 17.98
CA VAL A 773 3.25 21.47 18.27
C VAL A 773 2.61 22.27 17.14
N GLY A 774 2.90 21.89 15.90
CA GLY A 774 2.39 22.58 14.72
C GLY A 774 2.37 21.65 13.51
N VAL A 775 1.38 21.82 12.66
CA VAL A 775 1.31 21.15 11.35
C VAL A 775 0.86 22.16 10.31
N VAL A 776 1.48 22.10 9.15
CA VAL A 776 1.12 22.89 8.00
C VAL A 776 1.10 22.00 6.76
N CYS A 777 0.03 22.16 5.98
CA CYS A 777 -0.08 21.61 4.65
C CYS A 777 0.06 22.74 3.63
N SER A 778 0.98 22.57 2.69
CA SER A 778 1.30 23.56 1.66
C SER A 778 1.56 22.86 0.34
N SER A 779 1.93 23.63 -0.68
CA SER A 779 2.27 23.05 -1.98
C SER A 779 3.45 23.74 -2.63
N ILE A 780 4.05 23.05 -3.59
CA ILE A 780 5.04 23.59 -4.53
C ILE A 780 4.55 23.33 -5.96
N ASP A 781 5.00 24.14 -6.91
CA ASP A 781 4.58 24.03 -8.31
C ASP A 781 5.75 23.59 -9.18
N GLN A 782 5.76 22.31 -9.58
CA GLN A 782 6.82 21.64 -10.32
C GLN A 782 6.27 20.51 -11.20
N ASN A 783 6.85 20.32 -12.38
CA ASN A 783 6.50 19.19 -13.26
C ASN A 783 7.32 17.95 -12.90
N GLY A 784 6.69 16.78 -12.83
CA GLY A 784 7.37 15.50 -12.65
C GLY A 784 7.18 14.88 -11.26
N ARG A 785 8.02 13.93 -10.87
CA ARG A 785 8.03 13.37 -9.50
C ARG A 785 8.93 14.20 -8.61
N ILE A 786 8.54 14.38 -7.33
CA ILE A 786 9.39 15.03 -6.34
C ILE A 786 9.94 14.03 -5.31
N LEU A 787 11.20 14.22 -4.95
CA LEU A 787 11.84 13.51 -3.83
C LEU A 787 12.25 14.53 -2.77
N THR A 788 11.70 14.39 -1.55
CA THR A 788 12.02 15.27 -0.40
C THR A 788 12.97 14.54 0.55
N ASN A 789 14.22 14.38 0.12
CA ASN A 789 15.20 13.50 0.79
C ASN A 789 16.17 14.23 1.74
N TYR A 790 16.13 15.55 1.81
CA TYR A 790 17.02 16.29 2.70
C TYR A 790 16.34 17.52 3.30
N ALA A 791 16.57 17.72 4.60
CA ALA A 791 16.13 18.90 5.34
C ALA A 791 17.17 19.28 6.39
N PHE A 792 17.20 20.57 6.72
CA PHE A 792 18.05 21.12 7.77
C PHE A 792 17.45 22.39 8.39
N ALA A 793 17.80 22.68 9.63
CA ALA A 793 17.37 23.90 10.33
C ALA A 793 18.56 24.81 10.66
N LEU A 794 18.33 26.13 10.64
CA LEU A 794 19.27 27.19 11.04
C LEU A 794 18.75 28.01 12.23
#